data_AF-A0A485LG27-F1
#
_entry.id   AF-A0A485LG27-F1
#
_cell.length_a   1.000
_cell.length_b   1.000
_cell.length_c   1.000
_cell.angle_alpha   90.00
_cell.angle_beta   90.00
_cell.angle_gamma   90.00
#
_symmetry.space_group_name_H-M   'P 1'
#
loop_
_entity.id
_entity.type
_entity.pdbx_description
1 polymer ?
#
loop_
_entity_poly.entity_id
_entity_poly.type
_entity_poly.pdbx_seq_one_letter_code
_entity_poly.pdbx_strand_id
1 'polypeptide(L)'
;MVGWQVVPSPSARSSRRLSSAGAGAAALRSSGDADDAKRPSESDRHASDTTLKRVLTNILPGILVFLVTLTFMLLSLVTLLLLVSQGMFDRLVVSINTQTMTQYWAPYGQDCLLDQDGFLPNTCNNNELTVAPAAAFSAIGTILAQQWAAEMTEAGGTLKVTTCIIGGTSAVGWANLQFIAGYDYFPSCLPTAPQDVAGMAMLETTIRDNHVDGLYFLTLYADLDPSMTVYAYKNTDGTTQNLIQNPQRTLITAEGEIEEDDLGQDYIIYSQPLGSRYLVTGLCITEIEELSQIIVQNQLTGWSRGKHSGYPIVPGWSCGHRVSNAGELIVLQSIFAILSLGLFAGDIFVTFEGFRGIFTGEHVMTYTIISGLERRKALLVCVVLNSLPSLLYLDVSRIYYFTSHGFEIWVISAIMMASFFSFGLLLVISVLDTLPLRCGNKCIGFSAPLYLFASILAIVASCCNNTVYQNAYNKFYAADPYLGLWINNATWPSGSYVADGTPVVLTYLVKAIVYPIGISFASSVAFTALCNLVFYKRLFVDTSWCHANSFLSQIKLPNFITSLPLGPSHAIRLGHEMYCKPSTLAVMGYATVVDNETTNKKHATHAPCSVVSIYALVSAMFVPGWCEAIGTMEQNKFKPSPATCTLHAEKKYIHTRGVCVV
;
A
#
# COMPACT_ATOMS: atom_id res chain seq x y z
N MET A 1 -13.47 -12.33 18.70
CA MET A 1 -14.15 -12.85 17.51
C MET A 1 -14.07 -14.37 17.54
N VAL A 2 -14.99 -14.96 18.31
CA VAL A 2 -15.11 -16.41 18.51
C VAL A 2 -16.14 -16.92 17.49
N GLY A 3 -16.03 -18.17 17.04
CA GLY A 3 -17.15 -18.82 16.38
C GLY A 3 -18.30 -18.94 17.37
N TRP A 4 -19.30 -18.06 17.26
CA TRP A 4 -20.40 -18.01 18.21
C TRP A 4 -21.50 -19.02 17.89
N GLN A 5 -22.00 -19.64 18.95
CA GLN A 5 -22.82 -20.85 18.99
C GLN A 5 -24.23 -20.66 18.40
N VAL A 6 -24.73 -21.74 17.82
CA VAL A 6 -26.17 -22.04 17.75
C VAL A 6 -26.51 -22.76 19.07
N VAL A 7 -27.41 -22.19 19.87
CA VAL A 7 -28.01 -22.85 21.03
C VAL A 7 -28.93 -23.98 20.53
N PRO A 8 -28.88 -25.21 21.06
CA PRO A 8 -29.83 -26.25 20.70
C PRO A 8 -31.19 -25.97 21.36
N SER A 9 -32.28 -26.03 20.58
CA SER A 9 -33.65 -26.05 21.11
C SER A 9 -33.94 -27.40 21.79
N PRO A 10 -34.77 -27.46 22.85
CA PRO A 10 -35.04 -28.71 23.57
C PRO A 10 -35.80 -29.70 22.68
N SER A 11 -35.44 -30.97 22.84
CA SER A 11 -36.05 -32.18 22.27
C SER A 11 -37.55 -32.07 21.96
N ALA A 12 -37.93 -32.31 20.70
CA ALA A 12 -39.30 -32.61 20.32
C ALA A 12 -39.75 -33.92 21.00
N ARG A 13 -40.66 -33.81 21.97
CA ARG A 13 -41.40 -34.97 22.50
C ARG A 13 -42.23 -35.56 21.37
N SER A 14 -41.89 -36.80 21.03
CA SER A 14 -42.72 -37.75 20.28
C SER A 14 -44.16 -37.76 20.83
N SER A 15 -45.14 -37.44 19.98
CA SER A 15 -46.53 -37.82 20.20
C SER A 15 -47.08 -38.49 18.95
N ARG A 16 -47.11 -39.83 18.98
CA ARG A 16 -47.89 -40.67 18.06
C ARG A 16 -49.36 -40.23 18.12
N ARG A 17 -49.94 -39.85 17.00
CA ARG A 17 -51.41 -39.78 16.84
C ARG A 17 -51.92 -41.17 16.49
N LEU A 18 -52.66 -41.79 17.40
CA LEU A 18 -53.65 -42.81 17.06
C LEU A 18 -55.00 -42.12 16.82
N SER A 19 -55.71 -42.62 15.81
CA SER A 19 -57.02 -42.23 15.33
C SER A 19 -58.17 -42.80 16.17
N SER A 20 -59.19 -41.98 16.46
CA SER A 20 -60.63 -42.34 16.54
C SER A 20 -61.40 -41.05 16.84
N ALA A 21 -62.19 -40.49 15.92
CA ALA A 21 -63.56 -40.85 15.57
C ALA A 21 -64.55 -40.70 16.75
N GLY A 22 -65.58 -39.86 16.58
CA GLY A 22 -66.81 -39.97 17.37
C GLY A 22 -67.45 -38.67 17.83
N ALA A 23 -68.29 -38.11 16.95
CA ALA A 23 -69.64 -37.61 17.21
C ALA A 23 -69.92 -36.61 18.37
N GLY A 24 -70.56 -35.51 17.98
CA GLY A 24 -71.98 -35.39 18.33
C GLY A 24 -72.38 -34.24 19.27
N ALA A 25 -72.97 -33.22 18.64
CA ALA A 25 -74.17 -32.49 19.07
C ALA A 25 -74.11 -31.61 20.34
N ALA A 26 -74.38 -30.31 20.14
CA ALA A 26 -75.66 -29.68 20.50
C ALA A 26 -75.48 -28.17 20.80
N ALA A 27 -75.85 -27.38 19.79
CA ALA A 27 -76.61 -26.13 19.81
C ALA A 27 -76.57 -25.16 21.03
N LEU A 28 -76.43 -23.88 20.65
CA LEU A 28 -77.41 -22.77 20.77
C LEU A 28 -76.92 -21.47 21.46
N ARG A 29 -76.76 -20.46 20.58
CA ARG A 29 -76.95 -18.99 20.74
C ARG A 29 -76.20 -18.24 21.85
N SER A 30 -75.35 -17.31 21.42
CA SER A 30 -75.60 -15.87 21.59
C SER A 30 -74.59 -15.07 20.76
N SER A 31 -75.10 -14.16 19.95
CA SER A 31 -74.40 -13.08 19.26
C SER A 31 -73.81 -12.06 20.23
N GLY A 32 -72.71 -11.40 19.84
CA GLY A 32 -72.32 -10.10 20.39
C GLY A 32 -70.82 -9.89 20.45
N ASP A 33 -70.31 -9.12 19.48
CA ASP A 33 -68.97 -8.54 19.43
C ASP A 33 -68.55 -7.84 20.72
N ALA A 34 -67.27 -7.97 21.07
CA ALA A 34 -66.48 -6.89 21.62
C ALA A 34 -65.00 -7.14 21.31
N ASP A 35 -64.40 -6.16 20.65
CA ASP A 35 -62.97 -6.00 20.43
C ASP A 35 -62.15 -6.32 21.68
N ASP A 36 -61.18 -7.23 21.54
CA ASP A 36 -60.08 -7.34 22.49
C ASP A 36 -58.76 -7.26 21.73
N ALA A 37 -58.12 -6.10 21.85
CA ALA A 37 -56.79 -5.83 21.34
C ALA A 37 -55.81 -6.83 21.97
N LYS A 38 -55.46 -7.86 21.20
CA LYS A 38 -54.58 -8.94 21.61
C LYS A 38 -53.19 -8.36 21.93
N ARG A 39 -52.92 -8.12 23.23
CA ARG A 39 -51.55 -7.88 23.73
C ARG A 39 -50.66 -9.03 23.23
N PRO A 40 -49.49 -8.74 22.64
CA PRO A 40 -48.60 -9.80 22.18
C PRO A 40 -48.21 -10.66 23.38
N SER A 41 -48.35 -11.97 23.23
CA SER A 41 -48.06 -12.94 24.29
C SER A 41 -46.56 -12.89 24.64
N GLU A 42 -46.20 -13.18 25.89
CA GLU A 42 -44.80 -13.23 26.37
C GLU A 42 -43.90 -14.12 25.50
N SER A 43 -44.49 -15.14 24.86
CA SER A 43 -43.89 -16.01 23.85
C SER A 43 -43.39 -15.24 22.61
N ASP A 44 -44.18 -14.30 22.10
CA ASP A 44 -43.86 -13.54 20.87
C ASP A 44 -42.77 -12.49 21.12
N ARG A 45 -42.73 -11.92 22.33
CA ARG A 45 -41.63 -11.04 22.77
C ARG A 45 -40.33 -11.80 22.94
N HIS A 46 -40.34 -13.01 23.53
CA HIS A 46 -39.15 -13.84 23.64
C HIS A 46 -38.64 -14.39 22.30
N ALA A 47 -39.53 -14.72 21.35
CA ALA A 47 -39.15 -15.13 19.99
C ALA A 47 -38.54 -13.98 19.16
N SER A 48 -39.10 -12.77 19.28
CA SER A 48 -38.54 -11.56 18.63
C SER A 48 -37.17 -11.17 19.20
N ASP A 49 -37.02 -11.21 20.52
CA ASP A 49 -35.78 -10.81 21.22
C ASP A 49 -34.63 -11.83 21.01
N THR A 50 -34.95 -13.12 20.83
CA THR A 50 -33.98 -14.16 20.43
C THR A 50 -33.58 -14.06 18.96
N THR A 51 -34.48 -13.63 18.08
CA THR A 51 -34.20 -13.43 16.65
C THR A 51 -33.36 -12.17 16.42
N LEU A 52 -33.67 -11.07 17.10
CA LEU A 52 -32.89 -9.84 17.08
C LEU A 52 -31.48 -10.06 17.64
N LYS A 53 -31.36 -10.74 18.80
CA LYS A 53 -30.04 -11.15 19.34
C LYS A 53 -29.26 -11.99 18.33
N ARG A 54 -29.89 -12.98 17.69
CA ARG A 54 -29.24 -13.86 16.69
C ARG A 54 -28.73 -13.10 15.47
N VAL A 55 -29.46 -12.11 14.99
CA VAL A 55 -29.05 -11.24 13.87
C VAL A 55 -27.88 -10.33 14.29
N LEU A 56 -27.98 -9.69 15.46
CA LEU A 56 -26.96 -8.76 15.95
C LEU A 56 -25.65 -9.46 16.34
N THR A 57 -25.69 -10.63 16.96
CA THR A 57 -24.48 -11.30 17.47
C THR A 57 -23.83 -12.27 16.50
N ASN A 58 -24.56 -12.85 15.54
CA ASN A 58 -24.00 -13.88 14.65
C ASN A 58 -23.88 -13.46 13.18
N ILE A 59 -24.80 -12.63 12.68
CA ILE A 59 -24.86 -12.30 11.24
C ILE A 59 -24.08 -11.01 10.95
N LEU A 60 -24.33 -9.95 11.73
CA LEU A 60 -23.71 -8.63 11.52
C LEU A 60 -22.16 -8.65 11.52
N PRO A 61 -21.46 -9.37 12.42
CA PRO A 61 -20.00 -9.42 12.39
C PRO A 61 -19.44 -10.18 11.19
N GLY A 62 -20.13 -11.22 10.72
CA GLY A 62 -19.74 -11.98 9.53
C GLY A 62 -19.88 -11.16 8.25
N ILE A 63 -20.98 -10.40 8.16
CA ILE A 63 -21.19 -9.43 7.07
C ILE A 63 -20.10 -8.34 7.11
N LEU A 64 -19.79 -7.81 8.29
CA LEU A 64 -18.77 -6.78 8.45
C LEU A 64 -17.38 -7.29 8.00
N VAL A 65 -16.97 -8.48 8.46
CA VAL A 65 -15.69 -9.07 8.04
C VAL A 65 -15.68 -9.31 6.53
N PHE A 66 -16.78 -9.77 5.94
CA PHE A 66 -16.88 -9.94 4.49
C PHE A 66 -16.76 -8.62 3.73
N LEU A 67 -17.56 -7.61 4.10
CA LEU A 67 -17.52 -6.29 3.46
C LEU A 67 -16.11 -5.70 3.57
N VAL A 68 -15.48 -5.77 4.75
CA VAL A 68 -14.10 -5.32 4.94
C VAL A 68 -13.14 -6.10 4.05
N THR A 69 -13.29 -7.43 3.93
CA THR A 69 -12.42 -8.26 3.07
C THR A 69 -12.60 -7.91 1.59
N LEU A 70 -13.85 -7.76 1.14
CA LEU A 70 -14.18 -7.40 -0.24
C LEU A 70 -13.68 -6.00 -0.59
N THR A 71 -13.91 -5.03 0.31
CA THR A 71 -13.37 -3.68 0.17
C THR A 71 -11.85 -3.70 0.15
N PHE A 72 -11.18 -4.48 0.99
CA PHE A 72 -9.72 -4.57 0.99
C PHE A 72 -9.16 -5.15 -0.33
N MET A 73 -9.83 -6.15 -0.90
CA MET A 73 -9.45 -6.74 -2.18
C MET A 73 -9.67 -5.78 -3.35
N LEU A 74 -10.83 -5.11 -3.39
CA LEU A 74 -11.12 -4.09 -4.40
C LEU A 74 -10.17 -2.90 -4.27
N LEU A 75 -9.92 -2.46 -3.04
CA LEU A 75 -8.95 -1.41 -2.74
C LEU A 75 -7.57 -1.81 -3.27
N SER A 76 -7.09 -3.03 -3.02
CA SER A 76 -5.80 -3.49 -3.54
C SER A 76 -5.69 -3.42 -5.07
N LEU A 77 -6.76 -3.69 -5.81
CA LEU A 77 -6.77 -3.57 -7.28
C LEU A 77 -6.84 -2.11 -7.75
N VAL A 78 -7.63 -1.29 -7.07
CA VAL A 78 -7.75 0.15 -7.37
C VAL A 78 -6.43 0.86 -7.05
N THR A 79 -5.84 0.60 -5.88
CA THR A 79 -4.52 1.09 -5.44
C THR A 79 -3.45 0.74 -6.46
N LEU A 80 -3.46 -0.49 -7.00
CA LEU A 80 -2.56 -0.88 -8.08
C LEU A 80 -2.76 -0.02 -9.33
N LEU A 81 -3.99 0.08 -9.83
CA LEU A 81 -4.30 0.89 -11.02
C LEU A 81 -3.92 2.36 -10.83
N LEU A 82 -4.20 2.90 -9.64
CA LEU A 82 -3.83 4.27 -9.27
C LEU A 82 -2.32 4.46 -9.32
N LEU A 83 -1.52 3.61 -8.68
CA LEU A 83 -0.06 3.73 -8.71
C LEU A 83 0.49 3.62 -10.14
N VAL A 84 -0.02 2.71 -10.95
CA VAL A 84 0.40 2.63 -12.37
C VAL A 84 0.02 3.90 -13.12
N SER A 85 -1.19 4.43 -12.92
CA SER A 85 -1.64 5.68 -13.57
C SER A 85 -0.88 6.92 -13.11
N GLN A 86 -0.34 6.88 -11.89
CA GLN A 86 0.47 7.94 -11.30
C GLN A 86 1.94 7.89 -11.75
N GLY A 87 2.29 7.06 -12.73
CA GLY A 87 3.63 7.06 -13.32
C GLY A 87 4.71 6.42 -12.44
N MET A 88 4.39 5.44 -11.59
CA MET A 88 5.38 4.82 -10.69
C MET A 88 6.56 4.11 -11.38
N PHE A 89 6.56 4.00 -12.71
CA PHE A 89 7.67 3.48 -13.50
C PHE A 89 8.46 4.56 -14.25
N ASP A 90 7.85 5.71 -14.49
CA ASP A 90 8.44 6.85 -15.18
C ASP A 90 7.62 8.08 -14.82
N ARG A 91 8.21 8.99 -14.04
CA ARG A 91 7.56 10.21 -13.56
C ARG A 91 8.58 11.30 -13.30
N LEU A 92 8.28 12.50 -13.79
CA LEU A 92 9.06 13.72 -13.63
C LEU A 92 8.13 14.87 -13.25
N VAL A 93 8.36 15.46 -12.07
CA VAL A 93 7.47 16.47 -11.49
C VAL A 93 8.31 17.55 -10.82
N VAL A 94 7.88 18.80 -11.01
CA VAL A 94 8.49 19.96 -10.34
C VAL A 94 8.24 19.89 -8.83
N SER A 95 9.32 19.96 -8.06
CA SER A 95 9.33 20.01 -6.61
C SER A 95 9.27 21.46 -6.18
N ILE A 96 8.34 21.78 -5.28
CA ILE A 96 8.12 23.15 -4.82
C ILE A 96 9.32 23.59 -3.96
N ASN A 97 9.94 24.75 -4.27
CA ASN A 97 11.07 25.29 -3.49
C ASN A 97 10.92 26.77 -3.05
N THR A 98 9.90 27.09 -2.26
CA THR A 98 9.76 28.34 -1.50
C THR A 98 10.90 28.64 -0.50
N GLN A 99 11.26 29.91 -0.38
CA GLN A 99 12.29 30.44 0.54
C GLN A 99 11.85 30.41 2.02
N THR A 100 11.70 29.21 2.57
CA THR A 100 11.21 28.96 3.93
C THR A 100 12.07 27.94 4.67
N MET A 101 12.10 28.03 6.01
CA MET A 101 12.82 27.05 6.84
C MET A 101 12.26 25.63 6.70
N THR A 102 10.96 25.50 6.38
CA THR A 102 10.30 24.20 6.11
C THR A 102 10.83 23.51 4.86
N GLN A 103 11.45 24.26 3.96
CA GLN A 103 12.13 23.76 2.76
C GLN A 103 13.65 23.93 2.87
N TYR A 104 14.14 23.95 4.12
CA TYR A 104 15.57 23.94 4.47
C TYR A 104 16.36 25.18 4.06
N TRP A 105 15.71 26.27 3.65
CA TRP A 105 16.39 27.53 3.40
C TRP A 105 16.96 28.11 4.70
N ALA A 106 18.21 28.55 4.64
CA ALA A 106 18.87 29.26 5.72
C ALA A 106 19.88 30.29 5.18
N PRO A 107 20.12 31.39 5.92
CA PRO A 107 21.17 32.34 5.58
C PRO A 107 22.56 31.72 5.76
N TYR A 108 23.49 32.06 4.87
CA TYR A 108 24.88 31.58 4.91
C TYR A 108 25.91 32.72 4.90
N GLY A 109 25.73 33.71 4.02
CA GLY A 109 26.58 34.90 3.93
C GLY A 109 25.88 36.10 3.27
N GLN A 110 26.29 37.32 3.61
CA GLN A 110 25.68 38.57 3.12
C GLN A 110 26.74 39.67 2.92
N ASP A 111 27.91 39.29 2.42
CA ASP A 111 29.08 40.19 2.39
C ASP A 111 29.65 40.35 0.96
N CYS A 112 29.41 39.40 0.06
CA CYS A 112 29.95 39.38 -1.29
C CYS A 112 29.47 40.54 -2.17
N LEU A 113 30.42 41.28 -2.73
CA LEU A 113 30.16 42.23 -3.81
C LEU A 113 30.64 41.65 -5.14
N LEU A 114 29.85 41.82 -6.19
CA LEU A 114 30.12 41.31 -7.52
C LEU A 114 30.29 42.47 -8.51
N ASP A 115 31.43 42.53 -9.18
CA ASP A 115 31.73 43.48 -10.25
C ASP A 115 31.92 42.76 -11.60
N GLN A 116 32.29 43.52 -12.64
CA GLN A 116 32.42 43.01 -14.01
C GLN A 116 33.46 41.88 -14.16
N ASP A 117 34.42 41.80 -13.24
CA ASP A 117 35.52 40.82 -13.29
C ASP A 117 35.23 39.60 -12.39
N GLY A 118 34.29 39.72 -11.45
CA GLY A 118 33.78 38.64 -10.60
C GLY A 118 33.55 39.08 -9.16
N PHE A 119 33.78 38.18 -8.21
CA PHE A 119 33.68 38.54 -6.79
C PHE A 119 34.82 39.46 -6.37
N LEU A 120 34.49 40.59 -5.76
CA LEU A 120 35.48 41.56 -5.28
C LEU A 120 36.33 40.95 -4.13
N PRO A 121 37.67 41.04 -4.19
CA PRO A 121 38.53 40.48 -3.16
C PRO A 121 38.23 41.03 -1.76
N ASN A 122 38.23 40.15 -0.75
CA ASN A 122 37.95 40.46 0.66
C ASN A 122 36.54 41.01 0.96
N THR A 123 35.58 40.85 0.04
CA THR A 123 34.17 41.19 0.31
C THR A 123 33.38 39.99 0.80
N CYS A 124 33.54 38.84 0.15
CA CYS A 124 32.96 37.57 0.60
C CYS A 124 33.56 37.10 1.93
N ASN A 125 32.73 36.46 2.75
CA ASN A 125 33.20 35.90 4.01
C ASN A 125 33.96 34.57 3.79
N ASN A 126 34.73 34.16 4.80
CA ASN A 126 35.54 32.94 4.72
C ASN A 126 34.70 31.67 4.51
N ASN A 127 33.45 31.65 4.95
CA ASN A 127 32.60 30.47 4.78
C ASN A 127 32.22 30.32 3.30
N GLU A 128 31.79 31.41 2.64
CA GLU A 128 31.46 31.47 1.22
C GLU A 128 32.64 31.05 0.34
N LEU A 129 33.85 31.56 0.64
CA LEU A 129 35.07 31.25 -0.11
C LEU A 129 35.50 29.78 -0.03
N THR A 130 35.00 29.03 0.96
CA THR A 130 35.38 27.63 1.16
C THR A 130 34.42 26.64 0.50
N VAL A 131 33.29 27.08 -0.05
CA VAL A 131 32.25 26.17 -0.58
C VAL A 131 32.75 25.29 -1.73
N ALA A 132 33.64 25.85 -2.55
CA ALA A 132 34.31 25.18 -3.65
C ALA A 132 35.82 25.52 -3.64
N PRO A 133 36.69 24.77 -4.34
CA PRO A 133 38.06 25.15 -4.57
C PRO A 133 38.17 26.58 -5.12
N ALA A 134 39.23 27.30 -4.74
CA ALA A 134 39.37 28.72 -5.06
C ALA A 134 39.27 29.03 -6.57
N ALA A 135 39.79 28.15 -7.43
CA ALA A 135 39.71 28.32 -8.88
C ALA A 135 38.26 28.21 -9.39
N ALA A 136 37.53 27.17 -8.96
CA ALA A 136 36.11 27.02 -9.25
C ALA A 136 35.27 28.19 -8.70
N PHE A 137 35.53 28.63 -7.47
CA PHE A 137 34.81 29.76 -6.86
C PHE A 137 35.05 31.08 -7.61
N SER A 138 36.28 31.32 -8.07
CA SER A 138 36.58 32.46 -8.93
C SER A 138 35.83 32.39 -10.26
N ALA A 139 35.80 31.22 -10.91
CA ALA A 139 35.09 31.00 -12.16
C ALA A 139 33.57 31.19 -12.00
N ILE A 140 32.98 30.73 -10.88
CA ILE A 140 31.59 30.99 -10.51
C ILE A 140 31.34 32.51 -10.47
N GLY A 141 32.19 33.27 -9.78
CA GLY A 141 32.08 34.73 -9.74
C GLY A 141 32.13 35.39 -11.11
N THR A 142 33.07 34.97 -11.95
CA THR A 142 33.18 35.48 -13.33
C THR A 142 31.93 35.18 -14.16
N ILE A 143 31.34 33.99 -14.02
CA ILE A 143 30.12 33.64 -14.75
C ILE A 143 28.92 34.43 -14.24
N LEU A 144 28.74 34.55 -12.92
CA LEU A 144 27.68 35.40 -12.35
C LEU A 144 27.80 36.85 -12.87
N ALA A 145 29.01 37.39 -12.95
CA ALA A 145 29.26 38.74 -13.46
C ALA A 145 28.91 38.89 -14.94
N GLN A 146 29.29 37.92 -15.76
CA GLN A 146 28.96 37.90 -17.19
C GLN A 146 27.46 37.81 -17.44
N GLN A 147 26.78 36.92 -16.72
CA GLN A 147 25.37 36.64 -16.91
C GLN A 147 24.46 37.75 -16.34
N TRP A 148 24.88 38.43 -15.27
CA TRP A 148 24.21 39.61 -14.72
C TRP A 148 24.79 40.95 -15.19
N ALA A 149 25.52 41.00 -16.31
CA ALA A 149 26.17 42.22 -16.79
C ALA A 149 25.18 43.39 -17.04
N ALA A 150 23.98 43.08 -17.53
CA ALA A 150 22.91 44.08 -17.72
C ALA A 150 22.44 44.65 -16.37
N GLU A 151 22.24 43.78 -15.38
CA GLU A 151 21.83 44.16 -14.02
C GLU A 151 22.87 45.05 -13.35
N MET A 152 24.13 44.68 -13.51
CA MET A 152 25.24 45.40 -12.92
C MET A 152 25.40 46.80 -13.52
N THR A 153 25.13 46.94 -14.82
CA THR A 153 25.11 48.24 -15.49
C THR A 153 24.03 49.14 -14.90
N GLU A 154 22.84 48.59 -14.59
CA GLU A 154 21.78 49.33 -13.90
C GLU A 154 22.15 49.67 -12.45
N ALA A 155 22.81 48.76 -11.72
CA ALA A 155 23.21 48.95 -10.33
C ALA A 155 24.30 50.01 -10.12
N GLY A 156 24.89 50.54 -11.20
CA GLY A 156 26.02 51.48 -11.12
C GLY A 156 27.38 50.81 -11.01
N GLY A 157 27.49 49.53 -11.43
CA GLY A 157 28.76 48.81 -11.60
C GLY A 157 29.04 47.72 -10.57
N THR A 158 28.18 47.52 -9.57
CA THR A 158 28.38 46.45 -8.56
C THR A 158 27.05 45.93 -8.05
N LEU A 159 26.94 44.61 -7.90
CA LEU A 159 25.79 43.94 -7.28
C LEU A 159 26.13 43.45 -5.87
N LYS A 160 25.13 43.45 -4.99
CA LYS A 160 25.24 42.92 -3.63
C LYS A 160 24.68 41.50 -3.60
N VAL A 161 25.55 40.52 -3.37
CA VAL A 161 25.18 39.10 -3.44
C VAL A 161 25.04 38.53 -2.04
N THR A 162 23.85 38.02 -1.75
CA THR A 162 23.59 37.20 -0.58
C THR A 162 23.73 35.73 -0.94
N THR A 163 24.44 34.98 -0.10
CA THR A 163 24.54 33.52 -0.22
C THR A 163 23.62 32.84 0.78
N CYS A 164 22.77 31.94 0.28
CA CYS A 164 21.88 31.11 1.07
C CYS A 164 22.23 29.64 0.89
N ILE A 165 21.86 28.83 1.88
CA ILE A 165 21.96 27.37 1.77
C ILE A 165 20.56 26.76 1.81
N ILE A 166 20.41 25.65 1.10
CA ILE A 166 19.30 24.72 1.26
C ILE A 166 19.91 23.44 1.82
N GLY A 167 19.54 23.06 3.04
CA GLY A 167 20.12 21.89 3.71
C GLY A 167 21.42 22.20 4.46
N GLY A 168 22.49 21.45 4.22
CA GLY A 168 23.80 21.68 4.86
C GLY A 168 23.85 21.32 6.34
N THR A 169 23.01 20.38 6.77
CA THR A 169 22.97 19.85 8.14
C THR A 169 22.89 18.33 8.13
N SER A 170 23.34 17.69 9.21
CA SER A 170 23.30 16.22 9.34
C SER A 170 21.89 15.63 9.32
N ALA A 171 20.87 16.43 9.63
CA ALA A 171 19.46 16.01 9.55
C ALA A 171 18.94 15.98 8.10
N VAL A 172 19.48 16.83 7.22
CA VAL A 172 19.09 16.90 5.80
C VAL A 172 19.96 15.97 4.96
N GLY A 173 21.28 15.96 5.19
CA GLY A 173 22.20 15.02 4.56
C GLY A 173 22.68 15.39 3.15
N TRP A 174 22.18 16.48 2.59
CA TRP A 174 22.58 17.07 1.31
C TRP A 174 22.52 18.61 1.42
N ALA A 175 23.15 19.32 0.48
CA ALA A 175 23.17 20.77 0.50
C ALA A 175 23.31 21.39 -0.89
N ASN A 176 22.64 22.52 -1.10
CA ASN A 176 22.83 23.38 -2.28
C ASN A 176 23.10 24.81 -1.84
N LEU A 177 23.81 25.56 -2.68
CA LEU A 177 24.13 26.96 -2.44
C LEU A 177 23.31 27.83 -3.40
N GLN A 178 22.74 28.92 -2.90
CA GLN A 178 21.96 29.87 -3.69
C GLN A 178 22.60 31.25 -3.60
N PHE A 179 22.69 31.94 -4.72
CA PHE A 179 23.12 33.33 -4.80
C PHE A 179 21.93 34.21 -5.14
N ILE A 180 21.67 35.24 -4.33
CA ILE A 180 20.61 36.22 -4.57
C ILE A 180 21.25 37.58 -4.76
N ALA A 181 21.12 38.16 -5.95
CA ALA A 181 21.69 39.46 -6.27
C ALA A 181 20.68 40.58 -6.04
N GLY A 182 21.09 41.62 -5.30
CA GLY A 182 20.36 42.88 -5.15
C GLY A 182 21.15 44.05 -5.75
N TYR A 183 20.44 45.11 -6.15
CA TYR A 183 21.06 46.31 -6.73
C TYR A 183 21.71 47.18 -5.64
N ASP A 184 20.94 47.58 -4.64
CA ASP A 184 21.33 48.57 -3.63
C ASP A 184 21.34 48.03 -2.19
N TYR A 185 20.85 46.79 -1.98
CA TYR A 185 20.86 46.10 -0.69
C TYR A 185 21.16 44.60 -0.85
N PHE A 186 21.54 43.93 0.25
CA PHE A 186 21.71 42.48 0.32
C PHE A 186 20.33 41.81 0.54
N PRO A 187 19.81 41.03 -0.42
CA PRO A 187 18.52 40.36 -0.25
C PRO A 187 18.53 39.35 0.91
N SER A 188 17.39 39.07 1.52
CA SER A 188 17.26 38.06 2.58
C SER A 188 17.05 36.66 1.99
N CYS A 189 17.64 35.64 2.61
CA CYS A 189 17.36 34.24 2.28
C CYS A 189 15.97 33.77 2.73
N LEU A 190 15.40 34.46 3.74
CA LEU A 190 14.10 34.17 4.33
C LEU A 190 13.30 35.48 4.38
N PRO A 191 12.81 35.97 3.24
CA PRO A 191 12.05 37.22 3.18
C PRO A 191 10.72 37.12 3.93
N THR A 192 10.36 38.15 4.69
CA THR A 192 9.05 38.26 5.37
C THR A 192 8.03 39.09 4.58
N ALA A 193 8.49 39.74 3.52
CA ALA A 193 7.71 40.52 2.55
C ALA A 193 8.34 40.34 1.15
N PRO A 194 7.63 40.62 0.06
CA PRO A 194 8.22 40.59 -1.28
C PRO A 194 9.45 41.51 -1.37
N GLN A 195 10.54 41.01 -1.93
CA GLN A 195 11.80 41.75 -2.10
C GLN A 195 12.24 41.76 -3.57
N ASP A 196 12.73 42.89 -4.05
CA ASP A 196 13.16 43.08 -5.44
C ASP A 196 14.61 42.63 -5.63
N VAL A 197 14.86 41.73 -6.57
CA VAL A 197 16.19 41.17 -6.86
C VAL A 197 16.57 41.40 -8.32
N ALA A 198 17.86 41.49 -8.58
CA ALA A 198 18.45 41.52 -9.92
C ALA A 198 18.46 40.13 -10.58
N GLY A 199 18.60 39.08 -9.76
CA GLY A 199 18.65 37.72 -10.24
C GLY A 199 18.86 36.73 -9.11
N MET A 200 18.75 35.45 -9.44
CA MET A 200 19.04 34.35 -8.52
C MET A 200 19.77 33.23 -9.26
N ALA A 201 20.73 32.61 -8.61
CA ALA A 201 21.46 31.48 -9.15
C ALA A 201 21.57 30.36 -8.12
N MET A 202 21.60 29.12 -8.61
CA MET A 202 21.82 27.92 -7.82
C MET A 202 23.13 27.28 -8.23
N LEU A 203 23.97 26.97 -7.24
CA LEU A 203 25.17 26.17 -7.38
C LEU A 203 24.94 24.78 -6.81
N GLU A 204 25.18 23.81 -7.67
CA GLU A 204 25.07 22.38 -7.44
C GLU A 204 26.32 21.68 -7.97
N THR A 205 26.26 20.35 -8.02
CA THR A 205 27.27 19.50 -8.63
C THR A 205 26.62 18.50 -9.57
N THR A 206 27.32 18.02 -10.57
CA THR A 206 26.79 17.03 -11.51
C THR A 206 27.91 16.14 -12.06
N ILE A 207 27.54 15.15 -12.87
CA ILE A 207 28.47 14.24 -13.55
C ILE A 207 28.14 14.24 -15.03
N ARG A 208 29.19 14.18 -15.85
CA ARG A 208 29.09 14.00 -17.30
C ARG A 208 30.04 12.89 -17.72
N ASP A 209 29.73 12.23 -18.84
CA ASP A 209 30.52 11.07 -19.31
C ASP A 209 32.01 11.41 -19.57
N ASN A 210 32.30 12.67 -19.92
CA ASN A 210 33.64 13.19 -20.14
C ASN A 210 34.34 13.69 -18.86
N HIS A 211 33.63 13.80 -17.74
CA HIS A 211 34.11 14.40 -16.48
C HIS A 211 33.71 13.52 -15.29
N VAL A 212 34.47 12.44 -15.10
CA VAL A 212 34.19 11.40 -14.09
C VAL A 212 34.38 11.85 -12.64
N ASP A 213 35.19 12.88 -12.42
CA ASP A 213 35.46 13.43 -11.08
C ASP A 213 34.33 14.36 -10.59
N GLY A 214 33.34 14.62 -11.44
CA GLY A 214 32.24 15.53 -11.17
C GLY A 214 32.56 16.99 -11.52
N LEU A 215 31.52 17.78 -11.68
CA LEU A 215 31.57 19.19 -12.07
C LEU A 215 30.70 20.00 -11.12
N TYR A 216 31.05 21.26 -10.90
CA TYR A 216 30.12 22.24 -10.36
C TYR A 216 29.12 22.63 -11.44
N PHE A 217 27.86 22.80 -11.07
CA PHE A 217 26.78 23.09 -11.98
C PHE A 217 26.04 24.36 -11.51
N LEU A 218 26.03 25.39 -12.34
CA LEU A 218 25.42 26.68 -12.04
C LEU A 218 24.20 26.88 -12.94
N THR A 219 23.04 27.11 -12.33
CA THR A 219 21.81 27.51 -13.03
C THR A 219 21.38 28.89 -12.57
N LEU A 220 21.17 29.83 -13.49
CA LEU A 220 20.95 31.24 -13.19
C LEU A 220 19.73 31.82 -13.91
N TYR A 221 19.06 32.73 -13.18
CA TYR A 221 18.06 33.66 -13.66
C TYR A 221 18.57 35.11 -13.61
N ALA A 222 18.34 35.85 -14.69
CA ALA A 222 18.58 37.30 -14.82
C ALA A 222 17.27 38.00 -15.20
N ASP A 223 16.95 39.11 -14.53
CA ASP A 223 15.66 39.79 -14.65
C ASP A 223 15.54 40.64 -15.94
N LEU A 224 16.64 41.23 -16.38
CA LEU A 224 16.77 42.03 -17.60
C LEU A 224 17.08 41.18 -18.85
N ASP A 225 17.22 39.85 -18.73
CA ASP A 225 17.35 38.98 -19.89
C ASP A 225 15.98 38.77 -20.57
N PRO A 226 15.76 39.31 -21.78
CA PRO A 226 14.45 39.21 -22.44
C PRO A 226 14.10 37.80 -22.91
N SER A 227 15.05 36.85 -22.91
CA SER A 227 14.80 35.45 -23.28
C SER A 227 14.18 34.64 -22.14
N MET A 228 14.32 35.10 -20.90
CA MET A 228 13.85 34.42 -19.69
C MET A 228 12.40 34.79 -19.36
N THR A 229 11.47 34.06 -20.00
CA THR A 229 10.02 34.32 -19.89
C THR A 229 9.28 33.17 -19.21
N VAL A 230 8.14 33.46 -18.60
CA VAL A 230 7.32 32.47 -17.90
C VAL A 230 6.60 31.57 -18.92
N TYR A 231 6.65 30.26 -18.70
CA TYR A 231 5.87 29.28 -19.45
C TYR A 231 5.20 28.26 -18.52
N ALA A 232 4.08 27.69 -18.97
CA ALA A 232 3.37 26.66 -18.22
C ALA A 232 3.97 25.28 -18.53
N TYR A 233 4.71 24.73 -17.58
CA TYR A 233 5.25 23.38 -17.62
C TYR A 233 4.18 22.36 -17.23
N LYS A 234 4.08 21.26 -17.98
CA LYS A 234 3.16 20.17 -17.71
C LYS A 234 3.91 18.97 -17.15
N ASN A 235 3.68 18.68 -15.88
CA ASN A 235 4.24 17.52 -15.18
C ASN A 235 3.70 16.21 -15.76
N THR A 236 4.43 15.11 -15.56
CA THR A 236 4.00 13.79 -16.06
C THR A 236 2.74 13.27 -15.37
N ASP A 237 2.43 13.77 -14.17
CA ASP A 237 1.19 13.45 -13.44
C ASP A 237 -0.04 14.24 -13.91
N GLY A 238 0.14 15.10 -14.92
CA GLY A 238 -0.91 15.92 -15.51
C GLY A 238 -1.14 17.27 -14.82
N THR A 239 -0.47 17.54 -13.70
CA THR A 239 -0.47 18.87 -13.07
C THR A 239 0.35 19.86 -13.89
N THR A 240 0.11 21.15 -13.67
CA THR A 240 0.85 22.23 -14.35
C THR A 240 1.47 23.16 -13.32
N GLN A 241 2.71 23.58 -13.57
CA GLN A 241 3.40 24.60 -12.78
C GLN A 241 4.11 25.57 -13.72
N ASN A 242 4.33 26.80 -13.26
CA ASN A 242 4.99 27.82 -14.06
C ASN A 242 6.51 27.75 -13.83
N LEU A 243 7.27 27.73 -14.92
CA LEU A 243 8.73 27.77 -14.91
C LEU A 243 9.21 28.93 -15.79
N ILE A 244 10.46 29.35 -15.59
CA ILE A 244 11.13 30.30 -16.48
C ILE A 244 11.82 29.54 -17.61
N GLN A 245 11.62 30.01 -18.84
CA GLN A 245 12.23 29.43 -20.03
C GLN A 245 13.70 29.86 -20.15
N ASN A 246 14.55 28.97 -20.67
CA ASN A 246 15.96 29.22 -20.97
C ASN A 246 16.77 29.77 -19.78
N PRO A 247 16.72 29.14 -18.59
CA PRO A 247 17.67 29.50 -17.54
C PRO A 247 19.09 29.25 -18.05
N GLN A 248 20.03 30.12 -17.70
CA GLN A 248 21.42 29.97 -18.11
C GLN A 248 22.07 28.88 -17.27
N ARG A 249 22.73 27.93 -17.94
CA ARG A 249 23.27 26.70 -17.34
C ARG A 249 24.74 26.53 -17.71
N THR A 250 25.59 26.36 -16.72
CA THR A 250 27.04 26.36 -16.90
C THR A 250 27.70 25.32 -16.01
N LEU A 251 28.66 24.58 -16.56
CA LEU A 251 29.50 23.62 -15.86
C LEU A 251 30.85 24.25 -15.56
N ILE A 252 31.39 23.95 -14.39
CA ILE A 252 32.65 24.49 -13.91
C ILE A 252 33.47 23.34 -13.32
N THR A 253 34.70 23.17 -13.79
CA THR A 253 35.63 22.16 -13.23
C THR A 253 36.21 22.64 -11.89
N ALA A 254 36.82 21.74 -11.11
CA ALA A 254 37.50 22.12 -9.88
C ALA A 254 38.67 23.11 -10.13
N GLU A 255 39.25 23.04 -11.33
CA GLU A 255 40.33 23.89 -11.83
C GLU A 255 39.83 25.23 -12.38
N GLY A 256 38.52 25.44 -12.49
CA GLY A 256 37.91 26.68 -12.96
C GLY A 256 37.72 26.79 -14.48
N GLU A 257 37.78 25.68 -15.22
CA GLU A 257 37.38 25.65 -16.62
C GLU A 257 35.85 25.71 -16.74
N ILE A 258 35.36 26.41 -17.76
CA ILE A 258 33.94 26.73 -17.94
C ILE A 258 33.42 26.08 -19.22
N GLU A 259 32.29 25.39 -19.14
CA GLU A 259 31.59 24.77 -20.26
C GLU A 259 30.08 25.09 -20.18
N GLU A 260 29.41 25.24 -21.33
CA GLU A 260 27.95 25.39 -21.37
C GLU A 260 27.24 24.04 -21.20
N ASP A 261 26.05 24.02 -20.58
CA ASP A 261 25.26 22.80 -20.42
C ASP A 261 23.85 22.91 -20.97
N ASP A 262 23.58 22.14 -22.02
CA ASP A 262 22.25 22.06 -22.63
C ASP A 262 21.34 21.05 -21.92
N LEU A 263 21.90 20.13 -21.12
CA LEU A 263 21.14 19.03 -20.51
C LEU A 263 20.33 19.50 -19.30
N GLY A 264 20.93 20.33 -18.45
CA GLY A 264 20.38 20.76 -17.17
C GLY A 264 20.17 19.66 -16.14
N GLN A 265 20.73 18.47 -16.38
CA GLN A 265 20.49 17.28 -15.57
C GLN A 265 21.54 17.11 -14.48
N ASP A 266 21.06 16.71 -13.31
CA ASP A 266 21.84 16.38 -12.13
C ASP A 266 21.08 15.35 -11.26
N TYR A 267 21.60 15.10 -10.05
CA TYR A 267 21.08 14.09 -9.11
C TYR A 267 20.83 12.71 -9.73
N ILE A 268 21.77 12.23 -10.55
CA ILE A 268 21.70 10.88 -11.11
C ILE A 268 22.00 9.87 -9.99
N ILE A 269 20.95 9.32 -9.39
CA ILE A 269 21.04 8.41 -8.25
C ILE A 269 20.45 7.06 -8.61
N TYR A 270 21.18 5.99 -8.34
CA TYR A 270 20.72 4.62 -8.57
C TYR A 270 20.14 3.99 -7.31
N SER A 271 19.07 3.20 -7.46
CA SER A 271 18.52 2.35 -6.39
C SER A 271 18.05 1.01 -6.96
N GLN A 272 18.17 -0.07 -6.17
CA GLN A 272 17.93 -1.45 -6.62
C GLN A 272 16.93 -2.22 -5.72
N PRO A 273 15.68 -1.74 -5.56
CA PRO A 273 14.69 -2.36 -4.67
C PRO A 273 14.29 -3.79 -5.06
N LEU A 274 14.39 -4.14 -6.35
CA LEU A 274 14.09 -5.47 -6.89
C LEU A 274 15.33 -6.12 -7.57
N GLY A 275 16.53 -5.60 -7.29
CA GLY A 275 17.78 -6.01 -7.92
C GLY A 275 18.10 -5.26 -9.23
N SER A 276 19.27 -5.57 -9.81
CA SER A 276 19.85 -4.81 -10.93
C SER A 276 19.05 -4.82 -12.23
N ARG A 277 18.20 -5.83 -12.47
CA ARG A 277 17.33 -5.89 -13.67
C ARG A 277 16.30 -4.76 -13.70
N TYR A 278 15.84 -4.34 -12.53
CA TYR A 278 14.80 -3.32 -12.35
C TYR A 278 15.39 -2.08 -11.68
N LEU A 279 16.54 -1.63 -12.20
CA LEU A 279 17.25 -0.45 -11.72
C LEU A 279 16.34 0.78 -11.75
N VAL A 280 16.24 1.46 -10.62
CA VAL A 280 15.64 2.78 -10.49
C VAL A 280 16.75 3.80 -10.71
N THR A 281 16.57 4.69 -11.69
CA THR A 281 17.42 5.87 -11.90
C THR A 281 16.62 7.09 -11.51
N GLY A 282 16.95 7.70 -10.38
CA GLY A 282 16.50 9.04 -10.04
C GLY A 282 17.31 10.08 -10.80
N LEU A 283 16.67 11.18 -11.18
CA LEU A 283 17.31 12.33 -11.82
C LEU A 283 16.53 13.59 -11.48
N CYS A 284 17.21 14.72 -11.50
CA CYS A 284 16.60 16.03 -11.46
C CYS A 284 17.05 16.86 -12.66
N ILE A 285 16.23 17.84 -13.01
CA ILE A 285 16.55 18.90 -13.94
C ILE A 285 16.44 20.21 -13.15
N THR A 286 17.53 20.95 -13.06
CA THR A 286 17.55 22.22 -12.33
C THR A 286 16.87 23.30 -13.16
N GLU A 287 15.84 23.91 -12.58
CA GLU A 287 14.95 24.86 -13.25
C GLU A 287 14.80 26.13 -12.39
N ILE A 288 14.17 27.16 -12.94
CA ILE A 288 13.75 28.33 -12.17
C ILE A 288 12.22 28.33 -12.12
N GLU A 289 11.67 28.19 -10.92
CA GLU A 289 10.24 28.19 -10.67
C GLU A 289 9.69 29.62 -10.62
N GLU A 290 8.49 29.80 -11.17
CA GLU A 290 7.70 31.02 -11.04
C GLU A 290 6.58 30.79 -10.03
N LEU A 291 6.63 31.52 -8.92
CA LEU A 291 5.87 31.21 -7.71
C LEU A 291 4.46 31.79 -7.66
N SER A 292 3.94 32.49 -8.69
CA SER A 292 2.63 33.17 -8.61
C SER A 292 1.50 32.28 -8.11
N GLN A 293 1.45 31.03 -8.58
CA GLN A 293 0.44 30.05 -8.13
C GLN A 293 0.70 29.57 -6.70
N ILE A 294 1.96 29.32 -6.35
CA ILE A 294 2.39 28.76 -5.07
C ILE A 294 2.24 29.79 -3.94
N ILE A 295 2.49 31.08 -4.21
CA ILE A 295 2.31 32.17 -3.24
C ILE A 295 0.89 32.16 -2.68
N VAL A 296 -0.11 32.03 -3.55
CA VAL A 296 -1.53 32.00 -3.16
C VAL A 296 -1.87 30.69 -2.44
N GLN A 297 -1.40 29.55 -2.95
CA GLN A 297 -1.69 28.22 -2.38
C GLN A 297 -1.10 28.05 -0.97
N ASN A 298 0.13 28.50 -0.75
CA ASN A 298 0.86 28.33 0.50
C ASN A 298 0.77 29.55 1.42
N GLN A 299 0.02 30.60 1.04
CA GLN A 299 -0.15 31.84 1.80
C GLN A 299 1.20 32.47 2.21
N LEU A 300 2.14 32.52 1.25
CA LEU A 300 3.47 33.04 1.51
C LEU A 300 3.41 34.53 1.84
N THR A 301 4.22 34.94 2.82
CA THR A 301 4.29 36.34 3.26
C THR A 301 5.43 37.11 2.58
N GLY A 302 6.52 36.44 2.22
CA GLY A 302 7.63 37.02 1.47
C GLY A 302 8.29 36.05 0.49
N TRP A 303 8.89 36.62 -0.55
CA TRP A 303 9.57 35.92 -1.65
C TRP A 303 10.45 36.91 -2.42
N SER A 304 11.44 36.41 -3.16
CA SER A 304 12.20 37.21 -4.12
C SER A 304 11.42 37.36 -5.44
N ARG A 305 11.44 38.56 -6.01
CA ARG A 305 10.88 38.84 -7.33
C ARG A 305 11.83 39.69 -8.17
N GLY A 306 11.86 39.47 -9.48
CA GLY A 306 12.57 40.34 -10.41
C GLY A 306 12.05 41.78 -10.30
N LYS A 307 12.94 42.75 -10.19
CA LYS A 307 12.60 44.17 -10.01
C LYS A 307 11.87 44.75 -11.23
N HIS A 308 12.25 44.34 -12.42
CA HIS A 308 11.78 44.82 -13.72
C HIS A 308 10.68 43.94 -14.29
N SER A 309 10.86 42.61 -14.27
CA SER A 309 9.83 41.69 -14.77
C SER A 309 8.64 41.56 -13.81
N GLY A 310 8.88 41.75 -12.51
CA GLY A 310 7.90 41.48 -11.46
C GLY A 310 7.66 40.00 -11.20
N TYR A 311 8.41 39.09 -11.84
CA TYR A 311 8.23 37.65 -11.68
C TYR A 311 8.70 37.19 -10.30
N PRO A 312 7.86 36.51 -9.51
CA PRO A 312 8.29 35.89 -8.27
C PRO A 312 9.07 34.61 -8.60
N ILE A 313 10.37 34.60 -8.35
CA ILE A 313 11.27 33.56 -8.84
C ILE A 313 11.97 32.84 -7.68
N VAL A 314 12.21 31.55 -7.89
CA VAL A 314 13.10 30.77 -7.04
C VAL A 314 13.72 29.63 -7.84
N PRO A 315 14.99 29.30 -7.64
CA PRO A 315 15.58 28.09 -8.19
C PRO A 315 14.88 26.86 -7.63
N GLY A 316 14.66 25.84 -8.47
CA GLY A 316 13.94 24.62 -8.10
C GLY A 316 14.35 23.46 -8.98
N TRP A 317 13.63 22.35 -8.85
CA TRP A 317 13.97 21.12 -9.57
C TRP A 317 12.74 20.42 -10.14
N SER A 318 12.86 19.95 -11.37
CA SER A 318 12.00 18.90 -11.88
C SER A 318 12.65 17.55 -11.59
N CYS A 319 12.20 16.88 -10.52
CA CYS A 319 12.79 15.62 -10.06
C CYS A 319 11.88 14.44 -10.38
N GLY A 320 12.52 13.31 -10.65
CA GLY A 320 11.81 12.14 -11.13
C GLY A 320 12.63 10.86 -11.06
N HIS A 321 12.04 9.81 -11.60
CA HIS A 321 12.73 8.54 -11.75
C HIS A 321 12.30 7.81 -13.01
N ARG A 322 13.15 6.87 -13.42
CA ARG A 322 12.88 5.91 -14.49
C ARG A 322 13.26 4.51 -14.05
N VAL A 323 12.38 3.55 -14.33
CA VAL A 323 12.59 2.13 -14.00
C VAL A 323 12.98 1.33 -15.24
N SER A 324 14.11 0.65 -15.16
CA SER A 324 14.55 -0.29 -16.20
C SER A 324 13.64 -1.51 -16.28
N ASN A 325 13.34 -1.98 -17.50
CA ASN A 325 12.48 -3.15 -17.75
C ASN A 325 11.07 -3.08 -17.10
N ALA A 326 10.53 -1.86 -16.92
CA ALA A 326 9.22 -1.63 -16.31
C ALA A 326 8.08 -2.44 -16.96
N GLY A 327 8.12 -2.63 -18.29
CA GLY A 327 7.12 -3.41 -19.02
C GLY A 327 6.96 -4.85 -18.51
N GLU A 328 8.05 -5.50 -18.09
CA GLU A 328 7.99 -6.85 -17.52
C GLU A 328 7.25 -6.87 -16.18
N LEU A 329 7.51 -5.89 -15.31
CA LEU A 329 6.84 -5.76 -14.02
C LEU A 329 5.33 -5.52 -14.20
N ILE A 330 4.96 -4.65 -15.14
CA ILE A 330 3.55 -4.37 -15.45
C ILE A 330 2.84 -5.63 -15.95
N VAL A 331 3.46 -6.39 -16.86
CA VAL A 331 2.88 -7.64 -17.39
C VAL A 331 2.76 -8.70 -16.29
N LEU A 332 3.81 -8.92 -15.50
CA LEU A 332 3.79 -9.88 -14.40
C LEU A 332 2.71 -9.53 -13.37
N GLN A 333 2.63 -8.26 -12.97
CA GLN A 333 1.63 -7.79 -12.03
C GLN A 333 0.20 -7.94 -12.58
N SER A 334 -0.01 -7.64 -13.87
CA SER A 334 -1.30 -7.85 -14.55
C SER A 334 -1.70 -9.33 -14.56
N ILE A 335 -0.77 -10.24 -14.87
CA ILE A 335 -1.03 -11.69 -14.85
C ILE A 335 -1.41 -12.14 -13.44
N PHE A 336 -0.64 -11.77 -12.41
CA PHE A 336 -0.94 -12.18 -11.04
C PHE A 336 -2.23 -11.54 -10.50
N ALA A 337 -2.59 -10.34 -10.92
CA ALA A 337 -3.88 -9.73 -10.59
C ALA A 337 -5.06 -10.52 -11.20
N ILE A 338 -4.98 -10.88 -12.49
CA ILE A 338 -6.01 -11.69 -13.18
C ILE A 338 -6.11 -13.09 -12.55
N LEU A 339 -4.97 -13.74 -12.30
CA LEU A 339 -4.94 -15.05 -11.63
C LEU A 339 -5.52 -14.98 -10.22
N SER A 340 -5.23 -13.92 -9.47
CA SER A 340 -5.80 -13.71 -8.14
C SER A 340 -7.32 -13.58 -8.19
N LEU A 341 -7.86 -12.82 -9.16
CA LEU A 341 -9.31 -12.72 -9.39
C LEU A 341 -9.94 -14.07 -9.73
N GLY A 342 -9.32 -14.84 -10.63
CA GLY A 342 -9.78 -16.18 -10.99
C GLY A 342 -9.79 -17.15 -9.81
N LEU A 343 -8.71 -17.19 -9.03
CA LEU A 343 -8.60 -18.03 -7.83
C LEU A 343 -9.55 -17.60 -6.70
N PHE A 344 -9.93 -16.33 -6.67
CA PHE A 344 -10.85 -15.78 -5.67
C PHE A 344 -12.34 -15.93 -6.07
N ALA A 345 -12.63 -16.24 -7.34
CA ALA A 345 -14.00 -16.27 -7.86
C ALA A 345 -14.92 -17.26 -7.13
N GLY A 346 -14.42 -18.46 -6.79
CA GLY A 346 -15.18 -19.45 -6.03
C GLY A 346 -15.52 -18.99 -4.61
N ASP A 347 -14.58 -18.32 -3.94
CA ASP A 347 -14.77 -17.75 -2.61
C ASP A 347 -15.80 -16.60 -2.62
N ILE A 348 -15.77 -15.73 -3.65
CA ILE A 348 -16.79 -14.70 -3.88
C ILE A 348 -18.16 -15.34 -4.08
N PHE A 349 -18.26 -16.35 -4.94
CA PHE A 349 -19.52 -17.00 -5.30
C PHE A 349 -20.21 -17.65 -4.09
N VAL A 350 -19.48 -18.47 -3.32
CA VAL A 350 -20.01 -19.10 -2.09
C VAL A 350 -20.49 -18.04 -1.10
N THR A 351 -19.77 -16.93 -1.03
CA THR A 351 -20.15 -15.86 -0.10
C THR A 351 -21.43 -15.15 -0.54
N PHE A 352 -21.60 -14.85 -1.83
CA PHE A 352 -22.85 -14.28 -2.35
C PHE A 352 -24.06 -15.21 -2.14
N GLU A 353 -23.89 -16.52 -2.35
CA GLU A 353 -24.92 -17.52 -2.03
C GLU A 353 -25.26 -17.54 -0.52
N GLY A 354 -24.25 -17.35 0.34
CA GLY A 354 -24.44 -17.14 1.77
C GLY A 354 -25.30 -15.90 2.08
N PHE A 355 -25.04 -14.76 1.42
CA PHE A 355 -25.85 -13.54 1.56
C PHE A 355 -27.28 -13.71 1.07
N ARG A 356 -27.47 -14.37 -0.08
CA ARG A 356 -28.80 -14.68 -0.60
C ARG A 356 -29.63 -15.44 0.42
N GLY A 357 -29.02 -16.42 1.11
CA GLY A 357 -29.66 -17.17 2.20
C GLY A 357 -30.09 -16.30 3.39
N ILE A 358 -29.35 -15.23 3.71
CA ILE A 358 -29.73 -14.26 4.77
C ILE A 358 -31.00 -13.51 4.37
N PHE A 359 -31.07 -13.01 3.14
CA PHE A 359 -32.23 -12.24 2.66
C PHE A 359 -33.48 -13.11 2.47
N THR A 360 -33.32 -14.40 2.16
CA THR A 360 -34.44 -15.33 2.02
C THR A 360 -34.88 -15.99 3.34
N GLY A 361 -34.22 -15.68 4.46
CA GLY A 361 -34.55 -16.24 5.78
C GLY A 361 -34.18 -17.72 5.95
N GLU A 362 -33.33 -18.25 5.07
CA GLU A 362 -32.86 -19.63 5.13
C GLU A 362 -31.59 -19.76 5.99
N HIS A 363 -31.24 -21.00 6.38
CA HIS A 363 -30.01 -21.26 7.13
C HIS A 363 -28.76 -20.72 6.39
N VAL A 364 -28.08 -19.78 7.04
CA VAL A 364 -26.95 -19.01 6.50
C VAL A 364 -25.64 -19.79 6.64
N MET A 365 -24.91 -19.97 5.54
CA MET A 365 -23.51 -20.40 5.59
C MET A 365 -22.65 -19.16 5.88
N THR A 366 -22.28 -18.94 7.14
CA THR A 366 -21.31 -17.89 7.49
C THR A 366 -19.90 -18.41 7.21
N TYR A 367 -19.27 -17.84 6.19
CA TYR A 367 -17.93 -18.18 5.74
C TYR A 367 -17.03 -16.94 5.78
N THR A 368 -15.87 -17.03 6.44
CA THR A 368 -14.87 -15.96 6.49
C THR A 368 -13.67 -16.35 5.64
N ILE A 369 -13.48 -15.68 4.51
CA ILE A 369 -12.44 -16.03 3.53
C ILE A 369 -11.04 -15.98 4.14
N ILE A 370 -10.79 -14.95 4.94
CA ILE A 370 -9.49 -14.71 5.57
C ILE A 370 -9.06 -15.88 6.47
N SER A 371 -9.98 -16.49 7.22
CA SER A 371 -9.67 -17.61 8.12
C SER A 371 -9.25 -18.88 7.38
N GLY A 372 -9.63 -18.99 6.11
CA GLY A 372 -9.30 -20.10 5.23
C GLY A 372 -8.08 -19.84 4.33
N LEU A 373 -7.42 -18.68 4.42
CA LEU A 373 -6.25 -18.36 3.60
C LEU A 373 -5.12 -19.38 3.76
N GLU A 374 -4.98 -19.99 4.95
CA GLU A 374 -4.04 -21.09 5.21
C GLU A 374 -4.13 -22.23 4.15
N ARG A 375 -5.34 -22.51 3.64
CA ARG A 375 -5.60 -23.54 2.63
C ARG A 375 -5.54 -23.02 1.20
N ARG A 376 -5.56 -21.69 1.01
CA ARG A 376 -5.61 -21.01 -0.29
C ARG A 376 -4.22 -20.58 -0.75
N LYS A 377 -3.29 -21.52 -0.80
CA LYS A 377 -1.87 -21.27 -1.07
C LYS A 377 -1.60 -20.65 -2.42
N ALA A 378 -2.27 -21.11 -3.47
CA ALA A 378 -2.12 -20.55 -4.81
C ALA A 378 -2.56 -19.08 -4.84
N LEU A 379 -3.70 -18.76 -4.21
CA LEU A 379 -4.18 -17.39 -4.08
C LEU A 379 -3.19 -16.53 -3.27
N LEU A 380 -2.69 -17.04 -2.14
CA LEU A 380 -1.69 -16.32 -1.33
C LEU A 380 -0.41 -16.02 -2.12
N VAL A 381 0.09 -16.98 -2.90
CA VAL A 381 1.25 -16.77 -3.78
C VAL A 381 0.96 -15.68 -4.81
N CYS A 382 -0.17 -15.74 -5.50
CA CYS A 382 -0.54 -14.73 -6.49
C CYS A 382 -0.69 -13.34 -5.87
N VAL A 383 -1.29 -13.23 -4.67
CA VAL A 383 -1.44 -11.95 -3.96
C VAL A 383 -0.07 -11.39 -3.56
N VAL A 384 0.81 -12.21 -2.99
CA VAL A 384 2.16 -11.77 -2.59
C VAL A 384 2.98 -11.34 -3.81
N LEU A 385 2.94 -12.10 -4.91
CA LEU A 385 3.66 -11.74 -6.15
C LEU A 385 3.06 -10.50 -6.81
N ASN A 386 1.74 -10.33 -6.77
CA ASN A 386 1.08 -9.11 -7.25
C ASN A 386 1.46 -7.88 -6.41
N SER A 387 1.72 -8.04 -5.11
CA SER A 387 2.17 -6.95 -4.24
C SER A 387 3.70 -6.76 -4.23
N LEU A 388 4.49 -7.62 -4.88
CA LEU A 388 5.96 -7.51 -4.90
C LEU A 388 6.48 -6.17 -5.45
N PRO A 389 5.91 -5.57 -6.52
CA PRO A 389 6.33 -4.26 -7.00
C PRO A 389 6.17 -3.12 -5.99
N SER A 390 5.42 -3.32 -4.89
CA SER A 390 5.30 -2.33 -3.81
C SER A 390 6.63 -1.94 -3.17
N LEU A 391 7.63 -2.83 -3.19
CA LEU A 391 8.97 -2.52 -2.70
C LEU A 391 9.62 -1.42 -3.53
N LEU A 392 9.43 -1.47 -4.86
CA LEU A 392 9.87 -0.43 -5.78
C LEU A 392 9.02 0.83 -5.63
N TYR A 393 7.70 0.69 -5.55
CA TYR A 393 6.79 1.83 -5.43
C TYR A 393 7.10 2.69 -4.21
N LEU A 394 7.35 2.06 -3.06
CA LEU A 394 7.72 2.81 -1.87
C LEU A 394 9.09 3.49 -2.03
N ASP A 395 10.04 2.80 -2.66
CA ASP A 395 11.40 3.33 -2.86
C ASP A 395 11.44 4.55 -3.77
N VAL A 396 10.65 4.58 -4.85
CA VAL A 396 10.57 5.76 -5.74
C VAL A 396 9.68 6.86 -5.17
N SER A 397 8.66 6.50 -4.39
CA SER A 397 7.74 7.50 -3.81
C SER A 397 8.43 8.49 -2.88
N ARG A 398 9.56 8.10 -2.24
CA ARG A 398 10.34 8.99 -1.36
C ARG A 398 10.93 10.20 -2.07
N ILE A 399 11.07 10.18 -3.40
CA ILE A 399 11.61 11.28 -4.21
C ILE A 399 10.67 12.49 -4.19
N TYR A 400 9.38 12.27 -3.99
CA TYR A 400 8.33 13.27 -4.25
C TYR A 400 7.88 14.07 -3.02
N TYR A 401 8.70 14.18 -1.98
CA TYR A 401 8.31 14.81 -0.71
C TYR A 401 7.77 16.24 -0.86
N PHE A 402 8.43 17.05 -1.70
CA PHE A 402 8.06 18.45 -1.95
C PHE A 402 7.10 18.64 -3.14
N THR A 403 6.33 17.62 -3.50
CA THR A 403 5.31 17.70 -4.57
C THR A 403 3.90 17.62 -3.99
N SER A 404 2.92 18.20 -4.69
CA SER A 404 1.53 18.30 -4.19
C SER A 404 0.88 16.95 -3.87
N HIS A 405 1.16 15.90 -4.65
CA HIS A 405 0.57 14.55 -4.48
C HIS A 405 1.55 13.52 -3.89
N GLY A 406 2.76 13.94 -3.51
CA GLY A 406 3.81 13.01 -3.08
C GLY A 406 3.43 12.20 -1.84
N PHE A 407 2.85 12.84 -0.82
CA PHE A 407 2.45 12.14 0.41
C PHE A 407 1.35 11.10 0.16
N GLU A 408 0.41 11.38 -0.75
CA GLU A 408 -0.64 10.43 -1.12
C GLU A 408 -0.03 9.17 -1.74
N ILE A 409 0.93 9.35 -2.65
CA ILE A 409 1.66 8.24 -3.31
C ILE A 409 2.46 7.44 -2.29
N TRP A 410 3.14 8.09 -1.35
CA TRP A 410 3.86 7.44 -0.26
C TRP A 410 2.93 6.55 0.58
N VAL A 411 1.77 7.08 0.99
CA VAL A 411 0.79 6.35 1.81
C VAL A 411 0.22 5.14 1.05
N ILE A 412 -0.17 5.33 -0.22
CA ILE A 412 -0.71 4.27 -1.07
C ILE A 412 0.35 3.17 -1.30
N SER A 413 1.60 3.55 -1.54
CA SER A 413 2.73 2.62 -1.68
C SER A 413 3.00 1.86 -0.38
N ALA A 414 2.94 2.53 0.77
CA ALA A 414 3.12 1.92 2.08
C ALA A 414 2.00 0.91 2.41
N ILE A 415 0.75 1.17 2.00
CA ILE A 415 -0.37 0.21 2.16
C ILE A 415 -0.13 -1.06 1.34
N MET A 416 0.35 -0.94 0.10
CA MET A 416 0.69 -2.11 -0.72
C MET A 416 1.87 -2.90 -0.13
N MET A 417 2.89 -2.20 0.35
CA MET A 417 4.02 -2.83 1.04
C MET A 417 3.58 -3.55 2.32
N ALA A 418 2.73 -2.92 3.13
CA ALA A 418 2.17 -3.54 4.33
C ALA A 418 1.40 -4.82 4.01
N SER A 419 0.67 -4.82 2.89
CA SER A 419 -0.01 -6.01 2.36
C SER A 419 0.98 -7.09 1.94
N PHE A 420 2.03 -6.73 1.19
CA PHE A 420 3.09 -7.66 0.76
C PHE A 420 3.69 -8.44 1.95
N PHE A 421 4.13 -7.73 3.00
CA PHE A 421 4.73 -8.39 4.16
C PHE A 421 3.72 -9.17 5.00
N SER A 422 2.49 -8.66 5.17
CA SER A 422 1.45 -9.32 5.97
C SER A 422 0.98 -10.63 5.32
N PHE A 423 0.68 -10.62 4.02
CA PHE A 423 0.36 -11.84 3.29
C PHE A 423 1.59 -12.75 3.12
N GLY A 424 2.79 -12.16 2.99
CA GLY A 424 4.06 -12.89 2.91
C GLY A 424 4.33 -13.75 4.13
N LEU A 425 4.14 -13.22 5.35
CA LEU A 425 4.30 -14.03 6.56
C LEU A 425 3.26 -15.16 6.64
N LEU A 426 1.99 -14.90 6.26
CA LEU A 426 0.99 -15.97 6.20
C LEU A 426 1.35 -17.06 5.21
N LEU A 427 1.91 -16.71 4.06
CA LEU A 427 2.39 -17.67 3.07
C LEU A 427 3.52 -18.53 3.68
N VAL A 428 4.51 -17.90 4.33
CA VAL A 428 5.60 -18.61 5.02
C VAL A 428 5.04 -19.57 6.08
N ILE A 429 4.13 -19.11 6.93
CA ILE A 429 3.49 -19.94 7.97
C ILE A 429 2.73 -21.12 7.34
N SER A 430 1.95 -20.86 6.29
CA SER A 430 1.15 -21.86 5.58
C SER A 430 2.01 -22.93 4.88
N VAL A 431 3.20 -22.55 4.40
CA VAL A 431 4.20 -23.48 3.84
C VAL A 431 4.89 -24.25 4.97
N LEU A 432 5.32 -23.59 6.04
CA LEU A 432 5.94 -24.25 7.19
C LEU A 432 5.01 -25.33 7.75
N ASP A 433 3.71 -25.06 7.85
CA ASP A 433 2.72 -26.04 8.34
C ASP A 433 2.61 -27.30 7.43
N THR A 434 3.10 -27.25 6.18
CA THR A 434 3.17 -28.46 5.34
C THR A 434 4.25 -29.44 5.75
N LEU A 435 5.26 -29.00 6.49
CA LEU A 435 6.37 -29.84 6.93
C LEU A 435 5.84 -30.92 7.89
N PRO A 436 6.33 -32.16 7.81
CA PRO A 436 5.85 -33.29 8.61
C PRO A 436 6.34 -33.24 10.09
N LEU A 437 6.35 -32.05 10.70
CA LEU A 437 6.72 -31.83 12.09
C LEU A 437 5.45 -31.82 12.95
N ARG A 438 5.01 -33.00 13.38
CA ARG A 438 3.76 -33.16 14.15
C ARG A 438 4.00 -32.98 15.65
N CYS A 439 3.34 -31.98 16.24
CA CYS A 439 3.25 -31.83 17.70
C CYS A 439 2.05 -32.61 18.29
N GLY A 440 1.94 -33.90 17.95
CA GLY A 440 0.79 -34.73 18.33
C GLY A 440 -0.55 -34.20 17.78
N ASN A 441 -1.66 -34.46 18.48
CA ASN A 441 -3.00 -33.98 18.10
C ASN A 441 -3.30 -32.54 18.58
N LYS A 442 -2.28 -31.70 18.77
CA LYS A 442 -2.41 -30.35 19.31
C LYS A 442 -1.72 -29.34 18.39
N CYS A 443 -2.44 -28.28 18.04
CA CYS A 443 -1.92 -27.19 17.22
C CYS A 443 -2.02 -25.86 17.96
N ILE A 444 -1.09 -24.95 17.66
CA ILE A 444 -1.16 -23.54 18.06
C ILE A 444 -2.22 -22.88 17.19
N GLY A 445 -3.24 -22.31 17.83
CA GLY A 445 -4.28 -21.55 17.14
C GLY A 445 -3.87 -20.09 17.01
N PHE A 446 -4.09 -19.48 15.84
CA PHE A 446 -3.98 -18.03 15.65
C PHE A 446 -5.17 -17.49 14.86
N SER A 447 -5.44 -16.18 14.98
CA SER A 447 -6.54 -15.54 14.23
C SER A 447 -5.98 -14.83 13.01
N ALA A 448 -6.15 -15.42 11.82
CA ALA A 448 -5.70 -14.81 10.55
C ALA A 448 -6.32 -13.42 10.27
N PRO A 449 -7.63 -13.17 10.51
CA PRO A 449 -8.21 -11.84 10.34
C PRO A 449 -7.59 -10.81 11.28
N LEU A 450 -7.47 -11.15 12.57
CA LEU A 450 -6.88 -10.24 13.55
C LEU A 450 -5.43 -9.91 13.18
N TYR A 451 -4.65 -10.93 12.80
CA TYR A 451 -3.28 -10.76 12.35
C TYR A 451 -3.19 -9.80 11.15
N LEU A 452 -3.90 -10.08 10.05
CA LEU A 452 -3.81 -9.31 8.81
C LEU A 452 -4.24 -7.85 9.01
N PHE A 453 -5.36 -7.61 9.68
CA PHE A 453 -5.82 -6.25 9.90
C PHE A 453 -4.89 -5.48 10.86
N ALA A 454 -4.47 -6.12 11.96
CA ALA A 454 -3.59 -5.46 12.92
C ALA A 454 -2.19 -5.20 12.31
N SER A 455 -1.63 -6.14 11.53
CA SER A 455 -0.31 -5.96 10.92
C SER A 455 -0.33 -4.86 9.88
N ILE A 456 -1.33 -4.85 8.98
CA ILE A 456 -1.42 -3.84 7.93
C ILE A 456 -1.62 -2.46 8.54
N LEU A 457 -2.57 -2.30 9.47
CA LEU A 457 -2.80 -1.02 10.15
C LEU A 457 -1.58 -0.54 10.93
N ALA A 458 -0.88 -1.44 11.63
CA ALA A 458 0.29 -1.06 12.43
C ALA A 458 1.50 -0.70 11.56
N ILE A 459 1.74 -1.38 10.43
CA ILE A 459 2.79 -0.99 9.47
C ILE A 459 2.45 0.37 8.86
N VAL A 460 1.20 0.55 8.40
CA VAL A 460 0.73 1.83 7.82
C VAL A 460 0.88 2.95 8.83
N ALA A 461 0.44 2.77 10.08
CA ALA A 461 0.62 3.78 11.13
C ALA A 461 2.10 4.09 11.42
N SER A 462 2.99 3.12 11.27
CA SER A 462 4.43 3.30 11.51
C SER A 462 5.14 3.99 10.34
N CYS A 463 4.68 3.78 9.10
CA CYS A 463 5.32 4.30 7.89
C CYS A 463 4.69 5.59 7.35
N CYS A 464 3.39 5.79 7.54
CA CYS A 464 2.62 6.94 7.03
C CYS A 464 2.71 8.14 7.98
N ASN A 465 3.92 8.53 8.34
CA ASN A 465 4.20 9.74 9.10
C ASN A 465 5.02 10.69 8.21
N ASN A 466 4.65 11.97 8.19
CA ASN A 466 5.38 12.99 7.43
C ASN A 466 6.87 13.05 7.82
N THR A 467 7.21 12.85 9.10
CA THR A 467 8.62 12.82 9.54
C THR A 467 9.38 11.61 8.97
N VAL A 468 8.73 10.45 8.87
CA VAL A 468 9.34 9.25 8.28
C VAL A 468 9.52 9.45 6.76
N TYR A 469 8.53 10.05 6.11
CA TYR A 469 8.57 10.38 4.69
C TYR A 469 9.69 11.39 4.38
N GLN A 470 9.79 12.46 5.17
CA GLN A 470 10.86 13.46 5.07
C GLN A 470 12.24 12.85 5.27
N ASN A 471 12.40 12.00 6.28
CA ASN A 471 13.66 11.30 6.51
C ASN A 471 14.01 10.35 5.36
N ALA A 472 13.03 9.64 4.78
CA ALA A 472 13.25 8.78 3.62
C ALA A 472 13.70 9.58 2.38
N TYR A 473 13.09 10.74 2.13
CA TYR A 473 13.50 11.70 1.10
C TYR A 473 14.93 12.17 1.32
N ASN A 474 15.25 12.67 2.51
CA ASN A 474 16.58 13.15 2.86
C ASN A 474 17.64 12.06 2.66
N LYS A 475 17.34 10.81 3.04
CA LYS A 475 18.24 9.66 2.85
C LYS A 475 18.41 9.21 1.41
N PHE A 476 17.48 9.55 0.51
CA PHE A 476 17.67 9.30 -0.93
C PHE A 476 18.79 10.20 -1.47
N TYR A 477 18.71 11.49 -1.17
CA TYR A 477 19.66 12.52 -1.62
C TYR A 477 20.95 12.60 -0.80
N ALA A 478 21.01 11.97 0.38
CA ALA A 478 22.24 11.85 1.16
C ALA A 478 23.14 10.68 0.71
N ALA A 479 23.08 10.30 -0.57
CA ALA A 479 23.96 9.29 -1.14
C ALA A 479 25.39 9.81 -1.27
N ASP A 480 26.37 8.92 -1.35
CA ASP A 480 27.78 9.31 -1.38
C ASP A 480 28.10 10.11 -2.65
N PRO A 481 28.74 11.30 -2.53
CA PRO A 481 29.09 12.10 -3.69
C PRO A 481 30.47 11.77 -4.27
N TYR A 482 30.66 11.96 -5.58
CA TYR A 482 32.01 12.12 -6.16
C TYR A 482 32.56 13.52 -5.87
N LEU A 483 31.72 14.53 -6.08
CA LEU A 483 32.00 15.94 -5.78
C LEU A 483 30.88 16.51 -4.92
N GLY A 484 31.23 17.27 -3.89
CA GLY A 484 30.26 17.90 -3.00
C GLY A 484 30.63 19.34 -2.66
N LEU A 485 29.71 20.02 -1.99
CA LEU A 485 29.89 21.39 -1.51
C LEU A 485 30.40 21.38 -0.07
N TRP A 486 31.40 22.19 0.23
CA TRP A 486 31.91 22.34 1.60
C TRP A 486 31.11 23.40 2.37
N ILE A 487 30.14 22.96 3.16
CA ILE A 487 29.21 23.84 3.89
C ILE A 487 29.16 23.42 5.35
N ASN A 488 29.23 24.38 6.28
CA ASN A 488 29.18 24.13 7.73
C ASN A 488 30.23 23.11 8.21
N ASN A 489 31.48 23.24 7.75
CA ASN A 489 32.61 22.37 8.08
C ASN A 489 32.41 20.88 7.70
N ALA A 490 31.61 20.61 6.68
CA ALA A 490 31.44 19.27 6.13
C ALA A 490 31.20 19.34 4.61
N THR A 491 31.60 18.29 3.90
CA THR A 491 31.25 18.11 2.49
C THR A 491 29.87 17.46 2.40
N TRP A 492 28.96 18.08 1.66
CA TRP A 492 27.62 17.57 1.42
C TRP A 492 27.41 17.22 -0.06
N PRO A 493 26.65 16.15 -0.36
CA PRO A 493 26.23 15.86 -1.72
C PRO A 493 25.28 16.94 -2.24
N SER A 494 25.39 17.23 -3.54
CA SER A 494 24.70 18.33 -4.21
C SER A 494 24.43 17.98 -5.69
N GLY A 495 24.28 16.70 -6.05
CA GLY A 495 23.95 16.28 -7.42
C GLY A 495 24.96 15.34 -8.12
N SER A 496 26.24 15.37 -7.74
CA SER A 496 27.28 14.46 -8.25
C SER A 496 27.44 13.23 -7.36
N TYR A 497 26.79 12.11 -7.71
CA TYR A 497 26.75 10.88 -6.92
C TYR A 497 27.57 9.72 -7.47
N VAL A 498 28.07 8.86 -6.57
CA VAL A 498 28.74 7.62 -6.96
C VAL A 498 27.79 6.63 -7.62
N ALA A 499 28.33 5.80 -8.51
CA ALA A 499 27.57 4.80 -9.27
C ALA A 499 26.97 3.69 -8.39
N ASP A 500 27.48 3.49 -7.16
CA ASP A 500 26.93 2.54 -6.19
C ASP A 500 25.50 2.91 -5.75
N GLY A 501 25.14 4.19 -5.85
CA GLY A 501 23.79 4.69 -5.59
C GLY A 501 23.42 4.76 -4.11
N THR A 502 22.11 4.77 -3.84
CA THR A 502 21.54 4.90 -2.48
C THR A 502 20.97 3.58 -1.98
N PRO A 503 21.05 3.29 -0.67
CA PRO A 503 20.34 2.16 -0.09
C PRO A 503 18.82 2.25 -0.31
N VAL A 504 18.20 1.09 -0.51
CA VAL A 504 16.75 0.97 -0.69
C VAL A 504 16.01 1.39 0.58
N VAL A 505 14.85 2.02 0.43
CA VAL A 505 14.06 2.58 1.54
C VAL A 505 13.75 1.57 2.65
N LEU A 506 13.61 0.29 2.28
CA LEU A 506 13.35 -0.80 3.22
C LEU A 506 14.42 -0.94 4.29
N THR A 507 15.69 -0.62 3.98
CA THR A 507 16.80 -0.68 4.95
C THR A 507 16.56 0.24 6.15
N TYR A 508 15.90 1.38 5.92
CA TYR A 508 15.55 2.35 6.96
C TYR A 508 14.24 2.00 7.66
N LEU A 509 13.33 1.29 6.98
CA LEU A 509 12.00 0.94 7.50
C LEU A 509 11.92 -0.46 8.14
N VAL A 510 13.00 -1.23 8.20
CA VAL A 510 13.00 -2.60 8.75
C VAL A 510 12.30 -2.67 10.12
N LYS A 511 12.63 -1.76 11.05
CA LYS A 511 12.02 -1.73 12.39
C LYS A 511 10.52 -1.41 12.34
N ALA A 512 10.12 -0.48 11.46
CA ALA A 512 8.74 -0.08 11.24
C ALA A 512 7.89 -1.17 10.58
N ILE A 513 8.51 -2.23 10.05
CA ILE A 513 7.84 -3.36 9.41
C ILE A 513 7.88 -4.59 10.32
N VAL A 514 9.07 -4.98 10.80
CA VAL A 514 9.29 -6.23 11.55
C VAL A 514 8.59 -6.20 12.91
N TYR A 515 8.65 -5.10 13.66
CA TYR A 515 8.00 -5.04 14.98
C TYR A 515 6.47 -5.13 14.87
N PRO A 516 5.78 -4.34 14.02
CA PRO A 516 4.34 -4.51 13.81
C PRO A 516 3.91 -5.92 13.39
N ILE A 517 4.67 -6.55 12.49
CA ILE A 517 4.37 -7.92 12.04
C ILE A 517 4.48 -8.91 13.21
N GLY A 518 5.59 -8.86 13.95
CA GLY A 518 5.83 -9.76 15.08
C GLY A 518 4.81 -9.57 16.21
N ILE A 519 4.53 -8.31 16.58
CA ILE A 519 3.58 -7.97 17.65
C ILE A 519 2.15 -8.36 17.24
N SER A 520 1.72 -8.05 16.02
CA SER A 520 0.38 -8.43 15.54
C SER A 520 0.22 -9.95 15.45
N PHE A 521 1.27 -10.66 15.04
CA PHE A 521 1.24 -12.12 15.03
C PHE A 521 1.15 -12.71 16.44
N ALA A 522 2.01 -12.28 17.36
CA ALA A 522 1.99 -12.71 18.76
C ALA A 522 0.64 -12.40 19.42
N SER A 523 0.08 -11.22 19.16
CA SER A 523 -1.24 -10.81 19.63
C SER A 523 -2.35 -11.71 19.07
N SER A 524 -2.26 -12.09 17.79
CA SER A 524 -3.24 -13.00 17.18
C SER A 524 -3.22 -14.41 17.78
N VAL A 525 -2.03 -14.91 18.17
CA VAL A 525 -1.86 -16.19 18.87
C VAL A 525 -2.38 -16.09 20.30
N ALA A 526 -1.97 -15.05 21.04
CA ALA A 526 -2.38 -14.81 22.42
C ALA A 526 -3.91 -14.66 22.53
N PHE A 527 -4.51 -13.94 21.58
CA PHE A 527 -5.96 -13.77 21.51
C PHE A 527 -6.70 -15.11 21.37
N THR A 528 -6.26 -15.96 20.44
CA THR A 528 -6.86 -17.28 20.22
C THR A 528 -6.62 -18.21 21.43
N ALA A 529 -5.42 -18.19 22.01
CA ALA A 529 -5.10 -18.94 23.21
C ALA A 529 -5.98 -18.53 24.41
N LEU A 530 -6.18 -17.22 24.61
CA LEU A 530 -7.05 -16.68 25.68
C LEU A 530 -8.51 -17.09 25.45
N CYS A 531 -9.01 -16.98 24.22
CA CYS A 531 -10.35 -17.43 23.87
C CYS A 531 -10.53 -18.92 24.16
N ASN A 532 -9.57 -19.77 23.76
CA ASN A 532 -9.64 -21.20 24.05
C ASN A 532 -9.59 -21.50 25.55
N LEU A 533 -8.79 -20.75 26.32
CA LEU A 533 -8.71 -20.90 27.77
C LEU A 533 -10.01 -20.51 28.46
N VAL A 534 -10.63 -19.40 28.06
CA VAL A 534 -11.87 -18.89 28.65
C VAL A 534 -13.05 -19.81 28.34
N PHE A 535 -13.24 -20.17 27.07
CA PHE A 535 -14.43 -20.89 26.61
C PHE A 535 -14.30 -22.41 26.69
N TYR A 536 -13.09 -22.97 26.49
CA TYR A 536 -12.89 -24.40 26.34
C TYR A 536 -11.91 -24.99 27.38
N LYS A 537 -11.37 -24.16 28.28
CA LYS A 537 -10.39 -24.55 29.32
C LYS A 537 -9.17 -25.27 28.75
N ARG A 538 -8.77 -24.93 27.52
CA ARG A 538 -7.61 -25.51 26.81
C ARG A 538 -6.80 -24.39 26.17
N LEU A 539 -5.48 -24.49 26.17
CA LEU A 539 -4.61 -23.51 25.51
C LEU A 539 -4.45 -23.78 24.00
N PHE A 540 -4.36 -25.05 23.63
CA PHE A 540 -4.13 -25.48 22.24
C PHE A 540 -5.41 -26.01 21.59
N VAL A 541 -5.44 -25.96 20.25
CA VAL A 541 -6.52 -26.55 19.45
C VAL A 541 -6.28 -28.05 19.37
N ASP A 542 -7.25 -28.84 19.86
CA ASP A 542 -7.22 -30.30 19.82
C ASP A 542 -7.84 -30.82 18.51
N THR A 543 -7.05 -31.49 17.69
CA THR A 543 -7.45 -32.02 16.37
C THR A 543 -7.77 -33.52 16.40
N SER A 544 -7.82 -34.15 17.58
CA SER A 544 -8.06 -35.59 17.72
C SER A 544 -9.34 -36.09 17.03
N TRP A 545 -10.42 -35.31 17.08
CA TRP A 545 -11.69 -35.68 16.44
C TRP A 545 -11.63 -35.67 14.91
N CYS A 546 -10.69 -34.93 14.31
CA CYS A 546 -10.53 -34.87 12.86
C CYS A 546 -10.14 -36.25 12.28
N HIS A 547 -9.49 -37.11 13.06
CA HIS A 547 -9.17 -38.48 12.66
C HIS A 547 -10.39 -39.41 12.61
N ALA A 548 -11.44 -39.11 13.39
CA ALA A 548 -12.66 -39.91 13.41
C ALA A 548 -13.62 -39.56 12.26
N ASN A 549 -13.38 -38.43 11.57
CA ASN A 549 -14.26 -37.93 10.53
C ASN A 549 -13.87 -38.45 9.14
N SER A 550 -14.85 -38.93 8.38
CA SER A 550 -14.64 -39.58 7.07
C SER A 550 -14.06 -38.64 6.01
N PHE A 551 -14.25 -37.32 6.14
CA PHE A 551 -13.68 -36.32 5.25
C PHE A 551 -12.31 -35.82 5.75
N LEU A 552 -12.23 -35.38 7.01
CA LEU A 552 -11.01 -34.80 7.57
C LEU A 552 -9.86 -35.80 7.70
N SER A 553 -10.15 -37.11 7.80
CA SER A 553 -9.14 -38.17 7.79
C SER A 553 -8.45 -38.35 6.43
N GLN A 554 -9.10 -37.96 5.34
CA GLN A 554 -8.59 -38.09 3.97
C GLN A 554 -7.83 -36.83 3.51
N ILE A 555 -7.98 -35.71 4.21
CA ILE A 555 -7.36 -34.43 3.86
C ILE A 555 -6.14 -34.18 4.74
N LYS A 556 -5.13 -33.51 4.17
CA LYS A 556 -3.94 -33.11 4.93
C LYS A 556 -4.33 -32.12 6.03
N LEU A 557 -4.30 -32.56 7.29
CA LEU A 557 -4.51 -31.71 8.47
C LEU A 557 -3.27 -30.82 8.74
N PRO A 558 -3.44 -29.68 9.44
CA PRO A 558 -2.30 -28.86 9.87
C PRO A 558 -1.46 -29.59 10.90
N ASN A 559 -0.15 -29.36 10.91
CA ASN A 559 0.82 -30.11 11.71
C ASN A 559 1.23 -29.40 13.02
N PHE A 560 1.33 -28.07 13.03
CA PHE A 560 1.74 -27.35 14.25
C PHE A 560 1.00 -26.03 14.50
N ILE A 561 0.61 -25.30 13.45
CA ILE A 561 -0.07 -24.00 13.59
C ILE A 561 -1.25 -23.92 12.64
N THR A 562 -2.37 -23.38 13.12
CA THR A 562 -3.61 -23.35 12.35
C THR A 562 -4.44 -22.10 12.63
N SER A 563 -5.01 -21.51 11.59
CA SER A 563 -6.11 -20.54 11.71
C SER A 563 -7.48 -21.16 11.50
N LEU A 564 -7.51 -22.44 11.10
CA LEU A 564 -8.74 -23.16 10.79
C LEU A 564 -9.55 -23.53 12.05
N PRO A 565 -10.90 -23.54 11.96
CA PRO A 565 -11.79 -23.90 13.06
C PRO A 565 -11.88 -25.43 13.23
N LEU A 566 -10.76 -26.06 13.59
CA LEU A 566 -10.62 -27.52 13.75
C LEU A 566 -10.81 -28.00 15.19
N GLY A 567 -11.26 -27.14 16.11
CA GLY A 567 -11.57 -27.54 17.48
C GLY A 567 -12.84 -28.40 17.57
N PRO A 568 -12.98 -29.30 18.58
CA PRO A 568 -14.19 -30.10 18.78
C PRO A 568 -15.45 -29.25 18.97
N SER A 569 -15.29 -28.01 19.43
CA SER A 569 -16.33 -27.00 19.59
C SER A 569 -16.98 -26.54 18.28
N HIS A 570 -16.30 -26.75 17.14
CA HIS A 570 -16.81 -26.37 15.83
C HIS A 570 -17.57 -27.50 15.13
N ALA A 571 -17.42 -28.75 15.59
CA ALA A 571 -18.19 -29.90 15.14
C ALA A 571 -19.63 -29.89 15.69
N ILE A 572 -20.55 -30.57 15.02
CA ILE A 572 -21.89 -30.85 15.54
C ILE A 572 -21.86 -32.23 16.16
N ARG A 573 -22.10 -32.32 17.47
CA ARG A 573 -22.19 -33.61 18.16
C ARG A 573 -23.63 -34.13 18.10
N LEU A 574 -23.83 -35.26 17.45
CA LEU A 574 -25.11 -35.98 17.39
C LEU A 574 -24.88 -37.39 17.94
N GLY A 575 -25.32 -37.62 19.19
CA GLY A 575 -25.02 -38.85 19.91
C GLY A 575 -23.52 -39.03 20.19
N HIS A 576 -22.95 -40.13 19.70
CA HIS A 576 -21.53 -40.46 19.81
C HIS A 576 -20.68 -39.98 18.62
N GLU A 577 -21.31 -39.48 17.56
CA GLU A 577 -20.65 -39.07 16.32
C GLU A 577 -20.44 -37.54 16.25
N MET A 578 -19.36 -37.13 15.58
CA MET A 578 -18.94 -35.73 15.43
C MET A 578 -19.00 -35.32 13.97
N TYR A 579 -19.99 -34.50 13.63
CA TYR A 579 -20.25 -34.08 12.25
C TYR A 579 -19.50 -32.79 11.91
N CYS A 580 -18.80 -32.79 10.78
CA CYS A 580 -18.20 -31.61 10.16
C CYS A 580 -19.28 -30.77 9.47
N LYS A 581 -19.28 -29.45 9.73
CA LYS A 581 -20.22 -28.51 9.14
C LYS A 581 -19.82 -28.19 7.69
N PRO A 582 -20.80 -27.93 6.80
CA PRO A 582 -20.48 -27.47 5.44
C PRO A 582 -19.68 -26.16 5.40
N SER A 583 -19.88 -25.25 6.37
CA SER A 583 -19.05 -24.04 6.49
C SER A 583 -17.58 -24.34 6.82
N THR A 584 -17.30 -25.40 7.60
CA THR A 584 -15.93 -25.87 7.86
C THR A 584 -15.31 -26.44 6.58
N LEU A 585 -16.08 -27.17 5.77
CA LEU A 585 -15.64 -27.68 4.46
C LEU A 585 -15.27 -26.53 3.51
N ALA A 586 -16.08 -25.46 3.48
CA ALA A 586 -15.77 -24.23 2.73
C ALA A 586 -14.50 -23.52 3.24
N VAL A 587 -14.32 -23.39 4.56
CA VAL A 587 -13.09 -22.82 5.15
C VAL A 587 -11.86 -23.64 4.80
N MET A 588 -11.99 -24.97 4.73
CA MET A 588 -10.93 -25.89 4.30
C MET A 588 -10.57 -25.79 2.81
N GLY A 589 -11.33 -25.02 2.01
CA GLY A 589 -11.05 -24.79 0.59
C GLY A 589 -11.79 -25.72 -0.35
N TYR A 590 -12.92 -26.28 0.07
CA TYR A 590 -13.72 -27.20 -0.74
C TYR A 590 -15.14 -26.68 -0.93
N ALA A 591 -15.82 -27.13 -1.98
CA ALA A 591 -17.21 -26.81 -2.25
C ALA A 591 -17.97 -28.06 -2.72
N THR A 592 -19.29 -28.03 -2.57
CA THR A 592 -20.17 -29.15 -2.95
C THR A 592 -21.05 -28.76 -4.13
N VAL A 593 -21.10 -29.64 -5.13
CA VAL A 593 -21.93 -29.47 -6.33
C VAL A 593 -22.85 -30.68 -6.52
N VAL A 594 -24.05 -30.42 -7.05
CA VAL A 594 -25.09 -31.43 -7.31
C VAL A 594 -25.59 -31.29 -8.74
N ASP A 595 -25.98 -32.41 -9.33
CA ASP A 595 -26.60 -32.46 -10.65
C ASP A 595 -27.98 -31.78 -10.64
N ASN A 596 -28.16 -30.76 -11.48
CA ASN A 596 -29.36 -29.93 -11.54
C ASN A 596 -30.64 -30.75 -11.81
N GLU A 597 -30.53 -31.88 -12.53
CA GLU A 597 -31.67 -32.77 -12.78
C GLU A 597 -32.15 -33.51 -11.53
N THR A 598 -31.25 -33.75 -10.57
CA THR A 598 -31.59 -34.44 -9.32
C THR A 598 -32.28 -33.52 -8.31
N THR A 599 -32.03 -32.22 -8.35
CA THR A 599 -32.69 -31.21 -7.50
C THR A 599 -34.15 -30.93 -7.86
N ASN A 600 -34.54 -31.11 -9.12
CA ASN A 600 -35.92 -30.88 -9.55
C ASN A 600 -36.92 -31.99 -9.16
N LYS A 601 -36.42 -33.15 -8.70
CA LYS A 601 -37.26 -34.24 -8.17
C LYS A 601 -37.48 -34.01 -6.67
N LYS A 602 -38.75 -33.87 -6.24
CA LYS A 602 -39.24 -33.49 -4.87
C LYS A 602 -38.77 -34.37 -3.67
N HIS A 603 -37.74 -35.20 -3.80
CA HIS A 603 -37.13 -36.03 -2.75
C HIS A 603 -35.60 -35.84 -2.64
N ALA A 604 -35.12 -34.60 -2.75
CA ALA A 604 -33.70 -34.26 -2.82
C ALA A 604 -32.97 -34.20 -1.45
N THR A 605 -33.44 -34.85 -0.40
CA THR A 605 -32.75 -34.88 0.90
C THR A 605 -31.59 -35.88 0.96
N HIS A 606 -31.41 -36.70 -0.08
CA HIS A 606 -30.39 -37.77 -0.13
C HIS A 606 -29.63 -37.86 -1.48
N ALA A 607 -29.63 -36.80 -2.30
CA ALA A 607 -28.88 -36.83 -3.56
C ALA A 607 -27.36 -36.83 -3.31
N PRO A 608 -26.57 -37.68 -4.01
CA PRO A 608 -25.12 -37.69 -3.88
C PRO A 608 -24.55 -36.33 -4.27
N CYS A 609 -23.74 -35.73 -3.40
CA CYS A 609 -23.06 -34.45 -3.66
C CYS A 609 -21.61 -34.71 -4.04
N SER A 610 -21.12 -34.12 -5.12
CA SER A 610 -19.70 -34.19 -5.47
C SER A 610 -18.93 -33.07 -4.78
N VAL A 611 -17.75 -33.38 -4.24
CA VAL A 611 -16.85 -32.41 -3.59
C VAL A 611 -15.77 -32.00 -4.58
N VAL A 612 -15.63 -30.69 -4.78
CA VAL A 612 -14.61 -30.07 -5.64
C VAL A 612 -13.78 -29.06 -4.85
N SER A 613 -12.61 -28.71 -5.37
CA SER A 613 -11.83 -27.58 -4.85
C SER A 613 -12.61 -26.28 -5.01
N ILE A 614 -12.48 -25.35 -4.04
CA ILE A 614 -13.11 -24.03 -4.13
C ILE A 614 -12.64 -23.26 -5.38
N TYR A 615 -11.40 -23.48 -5.83
CA TYR A 615 -10.86 -22.90 -7.07
C TYR A 615 -11.56 -23.41 -8.32
N ALA A 616 -12.08 -24.63 -8.30
CA ALA A 616 -12.76 -25.25 -9.43
C ALA A 616 -14.28 -25.01 -9.41
N LEU A 617 -14.83 -24.35 -8.38
CA LEU A 617 -16.29 -24.23 -8.21
C LEU A 617 -16.97 -23.54 -9.39
N VAL A 618 -16.45 -22.39 -9.81
CA VAL A 618 -17.02 -21.63 -10.93
C VAL A 618 -16.88 -22.45 -12.22
N SER A 619 -15.70 -23.00 -12.48
CA SER A 619 -15.46 -23.86 -13.64
C SER A 619 -16.33 -25.11 -13.64
N ALA A 620 -16.67 -25.68 -12.49
CA ALA A 620 -17.53 -26.86 -12.39
C ALA A 620 -18.96 -26.61 -12.87
N MET A 621 -19.42 -25.36 -12.83
CA MET A 621 -20.76 -24.96 -13.29
C MET A 621 -20.79 -24.67 -14.80
N PHE A 622 -19.68 -24.22 -15.39
CA PHE A 622 -19.61 -23.84 -16.82
C PHE A 622 -18.96 -24.90 -17.70
N VAL A 623 -17.91 -25.57 -17.19
CA VAL A 623 -17.08 -26.56 -17.90
C VAL A 623 -16.77 -27.75 -16.97
N PRO A 624 -17.77 -28.57 -16.59
CA PRO A 624 -17.60 -29.63 -15.59
C PRO A 624 -16.55 -30.67 -15.98
N GLY A 625 -16.41 -30.98 -17.27
CA GLY A 625 -15.45 -31.98 -17.75
C GLY A 625 -13.98 -31.67 -17.43
N TRP A 626 -13.63 -30.43 -17.08
CA TRP A 626 -12.28 -30.02 -16.71
C TRP A 626 -12.03 -30.01 -15.20
N CYS A 627 -13.06 -30.32 -14.40
CA CYS A 627 -13.00 -30.22 -12.95
C CYS A 627 -12.84 -31.60 -12.33
N GLU A 628 -11.77 -31.79 -11.56
CA GLU A 628 -11.57 -33.02 -10.78
C GLU A 628 -12.50 -33.05 -9.57
N ALA A 629 -13.19 -34.18 -9.41
CA ALA A 629 -13.99 -34.49 -8.24
C ALA A 629 -13.10 -35.20 -7.20
N ILE A 630 -12.98 -34.60 -6.02
CA ILE A 630 -12.15 -35.13 -4.93
C ILE A 630 -12.85 -36.34 -4.26
N GLY A 631 -14.17 -36.36 -4.30
CA GLY A 631 -14.99 -37.46 -3.78
C GLY A 631 -16.47 -37.16 -3.85
N THR A 632 -17.27 -38.11 -3.38
CA THR A 632 -18.72 -37.98 -3.27
C THR A 632 -19.16 -38.11 -1.83
N MET A 633 -20.20 -37.35 -1.48
CA MET A 633 -20.85 -37.38 -0.19
C MET A 633 -22.20 -38.07 -0.34
N GLU A 634 -22.34 -39.22 0.31
CA GLU A 634 -23.55 -40.04 0.32
C GLU A 634 -23.86 -40.39 1.77
N GLN A 635 -25.12 -40.19 2.20
CA GLN A 635 -25.58 -40.54 3.55
C GLN A 635 -24.67 -40.00 4.68
N ASN A 636 -24.27 -38.74 4.59
CA ASN A 636 -23.38 -38.07 5.55
C ASN A 636 -21.97 -38.69 5.67
N LYS A 637 -21.55 -39.56 4.76
CA LYS A 637 -20.18 -40.10 4.70
C LYS A 637 -19.47 -39.65 3.44
N PHE A 638 -18.19 -39.33 3.57
CA PHE A 638 -17.33 -39.00 2.44
C PHE A 638 -16.68 -40.25 1.87
N LYS A 639 -16.79 -40.43 0.55
CA LYS A 639 -16.09 -41.47 -0.21
C LYS A 639 -15.08 -40.77 -1.14
N PRO A 640 -13.77 -41.03 -0.98
CA PRO A 640 -12.76 -40.45 -1.87
C PRO A 640 -12.93 -40.99 -3.28
N SER A 641 -12.75 -40.12 -4.27
CA SER A 641 -12.77 -40.54 -5.68
C SER A 641 -11.44 -41.20 -6.05
N PRO A 642 -11.41 -42.13 -7.03
CA PRO A 642 -10.17 -42.58 -7.63
C PRO A 642 -9.37 -41.37 -8.17
N ALA A 643 -8.04 -41.45 -8.11
CA ALA A 643 -7.19 -40.41 -8.71
C ALA A 643 -7.59 -40.21 -10.19
N THR A 644 -7.83 -38.95 -10.61
CA THR A 644 -8.27 -38.51 -11.96
C THR A 644 -9.75 -38.71 -12.35
N CYS A 645 -10.68 -38.72 -11.39
CA CYS A 645 -12.12 -38.67 -11.72
C CYS A 645 -12.59 -37.23 -11.96
N THR A 646 -13.00 -36.89 -13.19
CA THR A 646 -13.62 -35.58 -13.50
C THR A 646 -15.14 -35.62 -13.37
N LEU A 647 -15.77 -34.45 -13.23
CA LEU A 647 -17.22 -34.35 -13.29
C LEU A 647 -17.72 -34.68 -14.71
N HIS A 648 -18.88 -35.33 -14.81
CA HIS A 648 -19.47 -35.67 -16.10
C HIS A 648 -19.76 -34.42 -16.94
N ALA A 649 -19.12 -34.30 -18.10
CA ALA A 649 -19.18 -33.12 -18.97
C ALA A 649 -20.58 -32.79 -19.49
N GLU A 650 -21.44 -33.80 -19.65
CA GLU A 650 -22.80 -33.66 -20.21
C GLU A 650 -23.82 -33.15 -19.18
N LYS A 651 -23.46 -33.16 -17.89
CA LYS A 651 -24.36 -32.79 -16.79
C LYS A 651 -24.20 -31.33 -16.39
N LYS A 652 -25.31 -30.69 -16.04
CA LYS A 652 -25.29 -29.33 -15.46
C LYS A 652 -25.23 -29.43 -13.95
N TYR A 653 -24.20 -28.84 -13.36
CA TYR A 653 -24.03 -28.81 -11.91
C TYR A 653 -24.45 -27.46 -11.34
N ILE A 654 -25.04 -27.51 -10.14
CA ILE A 654 -25.31 -26.34 -9.32
C ILE A 654 -24.60 -26.48 -7.98
N HIS A 655 -24.12 -25.36 -7.45
CA HIS A 655 -23.59 -25.32 -6.10
C HIS A 655 -24.70 -25.65 -5.10
N THR A 656 -24.40 -26.54 -4.15
CA THR A 656 -25.27 -26.83 -3.01
C THR A 656 -24.58 -26.43 -1.71
N ARG A 657 -25.36 -26.11 -0.67
CA ARG A 657 -24.85 -25.80 0.67
C ARG A 657 -24.18 -26.99 1.36
N GLY A 658 -24.24 -28.18 0.76
CA GLY A 658 -23.61 -29.40 1.25
C GLY A 658 -24.38 -30.04 2.40
N VAL A 659 -23.92 -31.22 2.82
CA VAL A 659 -24.49 -31.99 3.94
C VAL A 659 -23.45 -32.10 5.05
N CYS A 660 -23.87 -32.29 6.30
CA CYS A 660 -22.92 -32.53 7.39
C CYS A 660 -22.23 -33.90 7.21
N VAL A 661 -20.91 -33.97 7.40
CA VAL A 661 -20.12 -35.21 7.20
C VAL A 661 -19.72 -35.81 8.56
N VAL A 662 -19.96 -37.11 8.77
CA VAL A 662 -19.54 -37.87 9.97
C VAL A 662 -18.07 -38.18 9.94
#